data_AF-A0A373FSZ2-F1
#
_entry.id   AF-A0A373FSZ2-F1
#
_cell.length_a   1.000
_cell.length_b   1.000
_cell.length_c   1.000
_cell.angle_alpha   90.00
_cell.angle_beta   90.00
_cell.angle_gamma   90.00
#
_symmetry.space_group_name_H-M   'P 1'
#
loop_
_entity.id
_entity.type
_entity.pdbx_description
1 polymer ?
#
loop_
_entity_poly.entity_id
_entity_poly.type
_entity_poly.pdbx_seq_one_letter_code
_entity_poly.pdbx_strand_id
1 'polypeptide(L)'
;FGVRNDSVLKYEYTITHESFDDSIGSYAFAGHDSVLWELVRSCPDKLREVAETLRSNMSLEYVLQVFNEEQMGNWCERIYNKDSEYKYILPLTEGVTTGSGTSYYNYLYALQGSRYAHRTYTIQNRFALLDSQYVAGTYRRDSFAAYFGYKFGSDNRKIRITASERYYYGYGYTSGTPHQSAVLAETAGAVVELTMDTDLIVNDPQYFYGASRIRGLDLTDVAHAIVGTLNLNNCTALRELNVSCEAGQMTLNALLVGNCRNLRQLDISGLKSSSFTGMDLSSNTKLETFLAGDTSLTGVTFAGGAPLAVCVLPATLQTLELRYLNKLTNAGLQLESTANITRLVIDNCSLIDWNTLLQQCSATSYLRITGIDMDGDGSLLRGLMTMGGVDEDGGNVQTCRLVGTYRLTQSMSDEEYAATCAHFPELNIIQPQFVCIKIDQTVEDGEKITNLDNSTGYDYNTEFTPSSHILEVLAKRHCVLAKKTAEGEMTCYPLHDESRNKYADSDSVENATDAVLTGSEGEVYVYEPHYWYKGVTDVLNQCLYGFISSNEDAPAAAGYTSVKLTREELEVTEGIGIRKNTDYTTLEEAKNEYESGSFALVDVRDYKQVRFPGLASTLYGAAFIDDTGKIVSRVSVSNANGFINGMYLFCAVPAGATFLAFTFLNSAAFDFVLLTTSESV
;
A
#
# COMPACT_ATOMS: atom_id res chain seq x y z
N PHE A 1 13.22 22.28 39.23
CA PHE A 1 12.62 20.94 39.37
C PHE A 1 13.44 19.94 38.56
N GLY A 2 13.62 18.71 39.04
CA GLY A 2 14.36 17.64 38.33
C GLY A 2 15.89 17.77 38.29
N VAL A 3 16.43 18.84 38.89
CA VAL A 3 17.85 19.17 38.85
C VAL A 3 18.52 18.79 40.15
N ARG A 4 19.65 18.09 40.03
CA ARG A 4 20.52 17.72 41.14
C ARG A 4 21.35 18.93 41.59
N ASN A 5 21.88 18.88 42.80
CA ASN A 5 22.59 20.02 43.42
C ASN A 5 23.81 20.50 42.61
N ASP A 6 24.38 19.66 41.76
CA ASP A 6 25.47 19.99 40.83
C ASP A 6 24.99 20.58 39.50
N SER A 7 23.71 20.94 39.40
CA SER A 7 23.03 21.51 38.22
C SER A 7 22.75 20.55 37.07
N VAL A 8 22.96 19.24 37.24
CA VAL A 8 22.60 18.25 36.22
C VAL A 8 21.10 17.97 36.25
N LEU A 9 20.44 18.02 35.09
CA LEU A 9 19.05 17.57 34.95
C LEU A 9 19.04 16.04 34.95
N LYS A 10 18.61 15.44 36.06
CA LYS A 10 18.81 14.02 36.34
C LYS A 10 17.53 13.29 36.72
N TYR A 11 16.57 13.99 37.33
CA TYR A 11 15.40 13.35 37.95
C TYR A 11 14.12 13.65 37.18
N GLU A 12 13.35 12.59 36.96
CA GLU A 12 11.99 12.68 36.43
C GLU A 12 11.00 13.20 37.48
N TYR A 13 9.81 13.60 37.04
CA TYR A 13 8.76 14.06 37.94
C TYR A 13 8.18 12.92 38.80
N THR A 14 8.42 11.66 38.43
CA THR A 14 7.99 10.45 39.14
C THR A 14 8.85 10.11 40.36
N ILE A 15 9.95 10.86 40.58
CA ILE A 15 10.90 10.66 41.68
C ILE A 15 10.21 10.52 43.04
N THR A 16 10.66 9.57 43.84
CA THR A 16 10.17 9.28 45.19
C THR A 16 11.31 9.42 46.20
N HIS A 17 10.98 9.42 47.50
CA HIS A 17 12.01 9.43 48.53
C HIS A 17 13.01 8.27 48.36
N GLU A 18 12.51 7.08 48.00
CA GLU A 18 13.28 5.86 47.70
C GLU A 18 14.10 5.92 46.40
N SER A 19 14.06 7.01 45.63
CA SER A 19 14.84 7.10 44.39
C SER A 19 16.33 7.24 44.68
N PHE A 20 17.12 6.27 44.22
CA PHE A 20 18.57 6.24 44.36
C PHE A 20 19.27 6.71 43.07
N ASP A 21 20.30 7.57 43.19
CA ASP A 21 21.12 8.04 42.07
C ASP A 21 22.47 7.31 42.07
N ASP A 22 22.57 6.26 41.26
CA ASP A 22 23.79 5.44 41.12
C ASP A 22 25.02 6.27 40.68
N SER A 23 24.81 7.38 39.97
CA SER A 23 25.94 8.17 39.45
C SER A 23 26.67 8.99 40.52
N ILE A 24 26.06 9.15 41.70
CA ILE A 24 26.70 9.77 42.86
C ILE A 24 26.64 8.89 44.12
N GLY A 25 26.03 7.70 44.03
CA GLY A 25 25.97 6.72 45.11
C GLY A 25 25.15 7.17 46.32
N SER A 26 24.05 7.92 46.11
CA SER A 26 23.20 8.40 47.18
C SER A 26 21.73 8.50 46.78
N TYR A 27 20.82 8.52 47.76
CA TYR A 27 19.42 8.85 47.52
C TYR A 27 19.26 10.27 46.96
N ALA A 28 18.33 10.43 46.02
CA ALA A 28 18.03 11.72 45.42
C ALA A 28 17.43 12.71 46.42
N PHE A 29 16.77 12.20 47.46
CA PHE A 29 16.25 12.99 48.57
C PHE A 29 17.28 13.03 49.70
N ALA A 30 17.89 14.20 49.93
CA ALA A 30 18.86 14.40 51.02
C ALA A 30 18.29 14.11 52.43
N GLY A 31 16.96 14.15 52.57
CA GLY A 31 16.24 13.80 53.81
C GLY A 31 15.71 12.37 53.86
N HIS A 32 16.22 11.45 53.04
CA HIS A 32 15.77 10.05 52.97
C HIS A 32 15.74 9.39 54.37
N ASP A 33 16.90 9.38 55.04
CA ASP A 33 17.11 8.75 56.35
C ASP A 33 16.67 9.64 57.53
N SER A 34 15.88 10.69 57.27
CA SER A 34 15.43 11.60 58.32
C SER A 34 14.25 11.03 59.10
N VAL A 35 14.44 10.84 60.41
CA VAL A 35 13.37 10.43 61.35
C VAL A 35 12.17 11.37 61.30
N LEU A 36 12.37 12.68 61.09
CA LEU A 36 11.27 13.64 60.96
C LEU A 36 10.39 13.28 59.75
N TRP A 37 11.01 13.06 58.59
CA TRP A 37 10.27 12.76 57.36
C TRP A 37 9.63 11.36 57.40
N GLU A 38 10.25 10.41 58.09
CA GLU A 38 9.64 9.11 58.40
C GLU A 38 8.36 9.27 59.23
N LEU A 39 8.42 10.05 60.32
CA LEU A 39 7.24 10.34 61.16
C LEU A 39 6.13 11.04 60.37
N VAL A 40 6.47 12.01 59.52
CA VAL A 40 5.51 12.69 58.65
C VAL A 40 4.83 11.70 57.69
N ARG A 41 5.59 10.80 57.05
CA ARG A 41 5.06 9.75 56.17
C ARG A 41 4.18 8.74 56.91
N SER A 42 4.43 8.51 58.20
CA SER A 42 3.60 7.64 59.04
C SER A 42 2.22 8.21 59.40
N CYS A 43 1.88 9.42 58.94
CA CYS A 43 0.60 10.10 59.19
C CYS A 43 -0.23 10.30 57.89
N PRO A 44 -0.67 9.23 57.21
CA PRO A 44 -1.26 9.30 55.86
C PRO A 44 -2.54 10.13 55.78
N ASP A 45 -3.41 10.07 56.80
CA ASP A 45 -4.65 10.87 56.83
C ASP A 45 -4.36 12.37 56.89
N LYS A 46 -3.35 12.77 57.67
CA LYS A 46 -2.92 14.18 57.73
C LYS A 46 -2.25 14.63 56.44
N LEU A 47 -1.49 13.77 55.79
CA LEU A 47 -0.92 14.07 54.47
C LEU A 47 -2.00 14.31 53.42
N ARG A 48 -3.08 13.52 53.45
CA ARG A 48 -4.25 13.72 52.59
C ARG A 48 -4.94 15.06 52.85
N GLU A 49 -5.24 15.38 54.10
CA GLU A 49 -5.85 16.66 54.50
C GLU A 49 -4.99 17.87 54.04
N VAL A 50 -3.67 17.76 54.20
CA VAL A 50 -2.72 18.77 53.73
C VAL A 50 -2.71 18.88 52.21
N ALA A 51 -2.73 17.75 51.48
CA ALA A 51 -2.79 17.75 50.03
C ALA A 51 -4.09 18.41 49.53
N GLU A 52 -5.25 18.09 50.11
CA GLU A 52 -6.53 18.74 49.79
C GLU A 52 -6.48 20.24 50.03
N THR A 53 -5.94 20.67 51.18
CA THR A 53 -5.78 22.09 51.51
C THR A 53 -4.86 22.79 50.52
N LEU A 54 -3.72 22.19 50.18
CA LEU A 54 -2.76 22.73 49.23
C LEU A 54 -3.41 22.89 47.86
N ARG A 55 -4.10 21.86 47.36
CA ARG A 55 -4.72 21.88 46.03
C ARG A 55 -5.94 22.79 45.94
N SER A 56 -6.61 23.06 47.05
CA SER A 56 -7.72 24.03 47.11
C SER A 56 -7.25 25.48 47.05
N ASN A 57 -6.01 25.77 47.47
CA ASN A 57 -5.43 27.12 47.48
C ASN A 57 -4.43 27.38 46.35
N MET A 58 -3.80 26.32 45.81
CA MET A 58 -2.77 26.42 44.79
C MET A 58 -3.21 25.66 43.54
N SER A 59 -3.95 26.27 42.62
CA SER A 59 -4.27 25.61 41.33
C SER A 59 -3.02 25.40 40.47
N LEU A 60 -3.11 24.54 39.45
CA LEU A 60 -1.99 24.36 38.52
C LEU A 60 -1.69 25.67 37.79
N GLU A 61 -2.73 26.34 37.33
CA GLU A 61 -2.67 27.61 36.61
C GLU A 61 -2.00 28.69 37.46
N TYR A 62 -2.41 28.83 38.73
CA TYR A 62 -1.81 29.78 39.65
C TYR A 62 -0.32 29.52 39.88
N VAL A 63 0.05 28.25 40.14
CA VAL A 63 1.45 27.90 40.40
C VAL A 63 2.31 28.10 39.16
N LEU A 64 1.80 27.76 37.97
CA LEU A 64 2.49 28.02 36.72
C LEU A 64 2.64 29.53 36.46
N GLN A 65 1.64 30.35 36.76
CA GLN A 65 1.73 31.81 36.67
C GLN A 65 2.85 32.34 37.57
N VAL A 66 2.86 31.96 38.85
CA VAL A 66 3.90 32.38 39.81
C VAL A 66 5.30 31.99 39.31
N PHE A 67 5.50 30.72 38.91
CA PHE A 67 6.83 30.26 38.49
C PHE A 67 7.27 30.80 37.14
N ASN A 68 6.36 30.88 36.16
CA ASN A 68 6.70 31.25 34.79
C ASN A 68 6.71 32.76 34.58
N GLU A 69 5.77 33.49 35.16
CA GLU A 69 5.59 34.92 34.93
C GLU A 69 6.22 35.75 36.05
N GLU A 70 5.81 35.55 37.30
CA GLU A 70 6.26 36.39 38.43
C GLU A 70 7.73 36.12 38.81
N GLN A 71 8.15 34.87 38.81
CA GLN A 71 9.53 34.52 39.15
C GLN A 71 10.43 34.56 37.93
N MET A 72 10.20 33.68 36.95
CA MET A 72 11.12 33.52 35.81
C MET A 72 10.90 34.55 34.70
N GLY A 73 9.72 35.14 34.57
CA GLY A 73 9.45 36.19 33.56
C GLY A 73 10.23 37.47 33.79
N ASN A 74 10.74 37.68 35.01
CA ASN A 74 11.62 38.78 35.38
C ASN A 74 13.10 38.56 35.00
N TRP A 75 13.46 37.37 34.49
CA TRP A 75 14.82 37.04 34.08
C TRP A 75 14.88 36.84 32.58
N CYS A 76 15.81 37.52 31.91
CA CYS A 76 16.04 37.27 30.48
C CYS A 76 16.49 35.82 30.27
N GLU A 77 16.01 35.19 29.18
CA GLU A 77 16.63 33.97 28.70
C GLU A 77 18.11 34.29 28.44
N ARG A 78 19.01 33.58 29.09
CA ARG A 78 20.42 33.95 29.20
C ARG A 78 21.03 34.07 27.78
N ILE A 79 21.15 35.30 27.28
CA ILE A 79 21.80 35.59 26.00
C ILE A 79 23.29 35.28 26.16
N TYR A 80 23.89 34.62 25.18
CA TYR A 80 25.32 34.36 25.12
C TYR A 80 26.12 35.61 25.54
N ASN A 81 26.96 35.47 26.56
CA ASN A 81 27.87 36.53 27.01
C ASN A 81 29.28 35.96 27.22
N LYS A 82 30.30 36.83 27.15
CA LYS A 82 31.71 36.42 27.30
C LYS A 82 31.98 35.67 28.61
N ASP A 83 31.31 36.04 29.70
CA ASP A 83 31.44 35.34 30.99
C ASP A 83 30.97 33.87 30.89
N SER A 84 29.90 33.60 30.14
CA SER A 84 29.41 32.24 29.90
C SER A 84 30.36 31.42 29.03
N GLU A 85 31.00 32.05 28.04
CA GLU A 85 32.06 31.43 27.24
C GLU A 85 33.25 31.01 28.13
N TYR A 86 33.79 31.93 28.94
CA TYR A 86 34.90 31.65 29.86
C TYR A 86 34.58 30.60 30.93
N LYS A 87 33.32 30.52 31.36
CA LYS A 87 32.93 29.65 32.47
C LYS A 87 32.43 28.27 32.06
N TYR A 88 31.78 28.15 30.89
CA TYR A 88 31.09 26.91 30.51
C TYR A 88 31.60 26.30 29.19
N ILE A 89 32.21 27.09 28.29
CA ILE A 89 32.66 26.63 26.98
C ILE A 89 34.18 26.41 26.98
N LEU A 90 34.97 27.44 27.30
CA LEU A 90 36.43 27.37 27.27
C LEU A 90 37.01 26.31 28.23
N PRO A 91 36.48 26.09 29.45
CA PRO A 91 36.95 24.99 30.31
C PRO A 91 36.73 23.61 29.69
N LEU A 92 35.77 23.44 28.79
CA LEU A 92 35.50 22.21 28.06
C LEU A 92 36.34 22.09 26.78
N THR A 93 36.54 23.17 26.03
CA THR A 93 37.21 23.16 24.72
C THR A 93 38.71 23.39 24.79
N GLU A 94 39.15 24.31 25.66
CA GLU A 94 40.54 24.73 25.79
C GLU A 94 41.19 24.22 27.09
N GLY A 95 40.38 23.88 28.09
CA GLY A 95 40.83 23.42 29.40
C GLY A 95 41.35 24.58 30.26
N VAL A 96 41.43 24.34 31.57
CA VAL A 96 41.93 25.31 32.54
C VAL A 96 43.34 24.89 32.96
N THR A 97 44.31 25.74 32.64
CA THR A 97 45.73 25.49 32.99
C THR A 97 46.04 26.02 34.38
N THR A 98 46.52 25.14 35.24
CA THR A 98 46.94 25.43 36.61
C THR A 98 48.41 25.02 36.82
N GLY A 99 49.01 25.34 37.96
CA GLY A 99 50.38 24.89 38.30
C GLY A 99 50.55 23.35 38.34
N SER A 100 49.45 22.61 38.36
CA SER A 100 49.37 21.14 38.30
C SER A 100 49.07 20.57 36.91
N GLY A 101 48.98 21.40 35.86
CA GLY A 101 48.64 20.99 34.50
C GLY A 101 47.28 21.52 34.01
N THR A 102 46.89 21.12 32.79
CA THR A 102 45.62 21.50 32.15
C THR A 102 44.54 20.46 32.43
N SER A 103 43.40 20.89 32.99
CA SER A 103 42.24 20.04 33.26
C SER A 103 41.03 20.51 32.44
N TYR A 104 40.26 19.57 31.90
CA TYR A 104 39.04 19.86 31.13
C TYR A 104 37.81 19.64 31.99
N TYR A 105 36.90 20.61 31.98
CA TYR A 105 35.68 20.57 32.78
C TYR A 105 34.45 20.73 31.89
N ASN A 106 33.58 19.71 31.90
CA ASN A 106 32.31 19.77 31.19
C ASN A 106 31.25 20.46 32.07
N TYR A 107 31.09 21.77 31.94
CA TYR A 107 30.00 22.51 32.60
C TYR A 107 28.86 22.87 31.65
N LEU A 108 28.87 22.35 30.42
CA LEU A 108 27.88 22.71 29.40
C LEU A 108 26.45 22.35 29.85
N TYR A 109 26.31 21.27 30.64
CA TYR A 109 25.02 20.86 31.20
C TYR A 109 24.34 21.92 32.09
N ALA A 110 25.09 22.91 32.61
CA ALA A 110 24.55 23.99 33.43
C ALA A 110 23.91 25.12 32.60
N LEU A 111 24.14 25.14 31.27
CA LEU A 111 23.53 26.08 30.33
C LEU A 111 22.13 25.60 29.90
N GLN A 112 21.15 25.67 30.81
CA GLN A 112 19.83 25.06 30.59
C GLN A 112 18.73 26.03 30.09
N GLY A 113 19.06 27.29 29.81
CA GLY A 113 18.10 28.31 29.37
C GLY A 113 16.96 28.58 30.38
N SER A 114 15.80 29.02 29.91
CA SER A 114 14.63 29.33 30.76
C SER A 114 13.95 28.08 31.34
N ARG A 115 14.17 26.92 30.71
CA ARG A 115 13.52 25.62 31.04
C ARG A 115 12.00 25.69 31.12
N TYR A 116 11.36 26.60 30.39
CA TYR A 116 9.91 26.81 30.46
C TYR A 116 9.13 25.50 30.24
N ALA A 117 9.36 24.82 29.12
CA ALA A 117 8.66 23.56 28.80
C ALA A 117 8.89 22.47 29.85
N HIS A 118 10.15 22.28 30.27
CA HIS A 118 10.50 21.29 31.29
C HIS A 118 9.86 21.58 32.65
N ARG A 119 9.88 22.84 33.10
CA ARG A 119 9.28 23.27 34.38
C ARG A 119 7.77 23.08 34.35
N THR A 120 7.10 23.53 33.29
CA THR A 120 5.66 23.37 33.12
C THR A 120 5.28 21.89 33.13
N TYR A 121 5.97 21.06 32.34
CA TYR A 121 5.77 19.61 32.34
C TYR A 121 5.97 19.00 33.73
N THR A 122 7.05 19.35 34.43
CA THR A 122 7.35 18.77 35.75
C THR A 122 6.32 19.15 36.80
N ILE A 123 5.93 20.43 36.88
CA ILE A 123 4.94 20.91 37.85
C ILE A 123 3.58 20.26 37.58
N GLN A 124 3.12 20.29 36.32
CA GLN A 124 1.84 19.71 35.91
C GLN A 124 1.74 18.24 36.30
N ASN A 125 2.74 17.44 35.92
CA ASN A 125 2.69 16.01 36.18
C ASN A 125 2.94 15.66 37.64
N ARG A 126 3.74 16.45 38.37
CA ARG A 126 3.93 16.25 39.81
C ARG A 126 2.65 16.56 40.60
N PHE A 127 1.92 17.60 40.21
CA PHE A 127 0.60 17.88 40.78
C PHE A 127 -0.40 16.79 40.44
N ALA A 128 -0.43 16.29 39.20
CA ALA A 128 -1.28 15.16 38.85
C ALA A 128 -0.96 13.90 39.67
N LEU A 129 0.32 13.62 39.93
CA LEU A 129 0.73 12.48 40.77
C LEU A 129 0.33 12.68 42.23
N LEU A 130 0.53 13.88 42.79
CA LEU A 130 0.08 14.24 44.14
C LEU A 130 -1.45 14.12 44.28
N ASP A 131 -2.18 14.69 43.32
CA ASP A 131 -3.64 14.64 43.22
C ASP A 131 -4.13 13.19 43.23
N SER A 132 -3.48 12.30 42.47
CA SER A 132 -3.84 10.88 42.40
C SER A 132 -3.56 10.09 43.67
N GLN A 133 -2.43 10.37 44.34
CA GLN A 133 -2.03 9.68 45.57
C GLN A 133 -2.99 9.99 46.73
N TYR A 134 -3.45 11.24 46.82
CA TYR A 134 -4.25 11.72 47.95
C TYR A 134 -5.70 12.02 47.58
N VAL A 135 -6.14 11.65 46.38
CA VAL A 135 -7.51 11.87 45.90
C VAL A 135 -7.93 13.34 45.98
N ALA A 136 -7.02 14.24 45.59
CA ALA A 136 -7.19 15.68 45.67
C ALA A 136 -7.23 16.34 44.28
N GLY A 137 -7.55 17.64 44.25
CA GLY A 137 -7.43 18.47 43.06
C GLY A 137 -8.18 17.94 41.84
N THR A 138 -7.43 17.66 40.77
CA THR A 138 -7.99 17.32 39.45
C THR A 138 -8.13 15.82 39.19
N TYR A 139 -7.78 14.97 40.16
CA TYR A 139 -7.76 13.51 40.00
C TYR A 139 -9.08 12.93 39.49
N ARG A 140 -10.22 13.35 40.06
CA ARG A 140 -11.55 12.85 39.65
C ARG A 140 -11.94 13.27 38.23
N ARG A 141 -11.43 14.41 37.77
CA ARG A 141 -11.67 14.92 36.41
C ARG A 141 -10.89 14.11 35.36
N ASP A 142 -9.75 13.55 35.75
CA ASP A 142 -9.01 12.60 34.92
C ASP A 142 -9.63 11.20 35.00
N SER A 143 -10.82 11.05 34.42
CA SER A 143 -11.56 9.79 34.47
C SER A 143 -12.33 9.48 33.20
N PHE A 144 -12.73 8.23 33.04
CA PHE A 144 -13.80 7.84 32.11
C PHE A 144 -14.95 7.22 32.90
N ALA A 145 -16.18 7.37 32.40
CA ALA A 145 -17.36 6.80 33.00
C ALA A 145 -17.75 5.49 32.29
N ALA A 146 -18.15 4.48 33.07
CA ALA A 146 -18.79 3.28 32.56
C ALA A 146 -20.05 2.98 33.37
N TYR A 147 -21.09 2.51 32.67
CA TYR A 147 -22.33 2.07 33.28
C TYR A 147 -22.39 0.55 33.22
N PHE A 148 -22.90 -0.07 34.28
CA PHE A 148 -23.00 -1.52 34.37
C PHE A 148 -24.41 -1.96 34.77
N GLY A 149 -24.84 -3.09 34.21
CA GLY A 149 -26.05 -3.80 34.58
C GLY A 149 -25.71 -5.19 35.10
N TYR A 150 -25.11 -5.28 36.29
CA TYR A 150 -24.68 -6.55 36.88
C TYR A 150 -24.62 -6.50 38.41
N LYS A 151 -24.68 -7.68 39.05
CA LYS A 151 -24.60 -7.84 40.50
C LYS A 151 -23.20 -8.27 40.93
N PHE A 152 -22.28 -7.32 40.99
CA PHE A 152 -20.89 -7.56 41.36
C PHE A 152 -20.71 -8.02 42.82
N GLY A 153 -21.66 -7.73 43.72
CA GLY A 153 -21.54 -8.09 45.13
C GLY A 153 -21.59 -9.60 45.41
N SER A 154 -22.14 -10.39 44.49
CA SER A 154 -22.16 -11.85 44.57
C SER A 154 -21.16 -12.54 43.64
N ASP A 155 -20.58 -11.80 42.71
CA ASP A 155 -19.65 -12.30 41.70
C ASP A 155 -18.67 -11.19 41.33
N ASN A 156 -17.59 -11.10 42.10
CA ASN A 156 -16.62 -10.04 41.97
C ASN A 156 -15.90 -10.14 40.63
N ARG A 157 -15.81 -9.01 39.92
CA ARG A 157 -15.13 -8.91 38.62
C ARG A 157 -14.00 -7.90 38.69
N LYS A 158 -13.07 -7.98 37.74
CA LYS A 158 -11.88 -7.14 37.73
C LYS A 158 -11.73 -6.34 36.45
N ILE A 159 -11.25 -5.12 36.61
CA ILE A 159 -10.76 -4.31 35.50
C ILE A 159 -9.25 -4.23 35.63
N ARG A 160 -8.54 -4.55 34.55
CA ARG A 160 -7.07 -4.54 34.53
C ARG A 160 -6.57 -3.34 33.75
N ILE A 161 -5.71 -2.56 34.40
CA ILE A 161 -5.11 -1.35 33.85
C ILE A 161 -3.61 -1.59 33.75
N THR A 162 -3.05 -1.43 32.56
CA THR A 162 -1.61 -1.30 32.36
C THR A 162 -1.25 0.18 32.36
N ALA A 163 -0.39 0.60 33.29
CA ALA A 163 -0.03 1.99 33.46
C ALA A 163 0.96 2.50 32.40
N SER A 164 0.81 3.75 31.94
CA SER A 164 1.79 4.40 31.06
C SER A 164 3.06 4.81 31.79
N GLU A 165 2.96 5.01 33.11
CA GLU A 165 4.02 5.46 34.01
C GLU A 165 3.59 5.26 35.46
N ARG A 166 4.45 5.65 36.42
CA ARG A 166 4.09 5.64 37.84
C ARG A 166 2.86 6.51 38.08
N TYR A 167 1.77 5.92 38.55
CA TYR A 167 0.53 6.65 38.82
C TYR A 167 -0.39 5.88 39.78
N TYR A 168 -1.39 6.56 40.33
CA TYR A 168 -2.40 5.93 41.18
C TYR A 168 -3.75 5.88 40.46
N TYR A 169 -4.42 4.73 40.53
CA TYR A 169 -5.71 4.47 39.90
C TYR A 169 -6.78 4.18 40.94
N GLY A 170 -8.03 4.20 40.50
CA GLY A 170 -9.18 3.90 41.35
C GLY A 170 -10.48 4.03 40.60
N TYR A 171 -11.58 3.77 41.29
CA TYR A 171 -12.91 4.01 40.78
C TYR A 171 -13.92 4.36 41.87
N GLY A 172 -15.02 4.98 41.46
CA GLY A 172 -16.18 5.24 42.31
C GLY A 172 -17.20 6.16 41.67
N TYR A 173 -18.16 6.62 42.47
CA TYR A 173 -19.20 7.55 42.05
C TYR A 173 -18.69 8.98 41.88
N THR A 174 -19.50 9.84 41.25
CA THR A 174 -19.21 11.28 41.07
C THR A 174 -18.91 11.98 42.40
N SER A 175 -19.70 11.66 43.43
CA SER A 175 -19.64 12.27 44.76
C SER A 175 -19.39 11.22 45.84
N GLY A 176 -18.92 11.66 47.01
CA GLY A 176 -18.57 10.76 48.12
C GLY A 176 -17.16 10.16 48.00
N THR A 177 -16.81 9.27 48.92
CA THR A 177 -15.52 8.58 48.93
C THR A 177 -15.47 7.58 47.77
N PRO A 178 -14.38 7.56 46.97
CA PRO A 178 -14.18 6.50 45.97
C PRO A 178 -14.31 5.12 46.61
N HIS A 179 -14.85 4.16 45.85
CA HIS A 179 -14.97 2.79 46.32
C HIS A 179 -13.59 2.15 46.50
N GLN A 180 -12.74 2.32 45.49
CA GLN A 180 -11.33 1.97 45.54
C GLN A 180 -10.53 3.15 45.01
N SER A 181 -9.48 3.59 45.70
CA SER A 181 -8.62 4.68 45.23
C SER A 181 -7.20 4.55 45.72
N ALA A 182 -6.31 5.37 45.16
CA ALA A 182 -4.89 5.37 45.48
C ALA A 182 -4.22 3.99 45.27
N VAL A 183 -4.64 3.24 44.26
CA VAL A 183 -4.00 1.96 43.89
C VAL A 183 -2.80 2.25 43.00
N LEU A 184 -1.61 1.99 43.53
CA LEU A 184 -0.34 2.39 42.91
C LEU A 184 0.10 1.43 41.80
N ALA A 185 0.38 1.98 40.62
CA ALA A 185 1.28 1.39 39.65
C ALA A 185 2.68 1.98 39.86
N GLU A 186 3.64 1.15 40.27
CA GLU A 186 4.99 1.62 40.62
C GLU A 186 5.76 2.20 39.43
N THR A 187 5.57 1.64 38.24
CA THR A 187 6.32 1.95 37.02
C THR A 187 5.44 1.85 35.77
N ALA A 188 5.95 2.35 34.63
CA ALA A 188 5.35 2.08 33.33
C ALA A 188 5.25 0.57 33.08
N GLY A 189 4.14 0.12 32.52
CA GLY A 189 3.86 -1.30 32.25
C GLY A 189 3.38 -2.11 33.46
N ALA A 190 3.37 -1.54 34.68
CA ALA A 190 2.79 -2.20 35.83
C ALA A 190 1.27 -2.38 35.63
N VAL A 191 0.76 -3.54 36.05
CA VAL A 191 -0.66 -3.90 35.96
C VAL A 191 -1.33 -3.66 37.30
N VAL A 192 -2.43 -2.92 37.29
CA VAL A 192 -3.31 -2.66 38.44
C VAL A 192 -4.64 -3.34 38.20
N GLU A 193 -5.13 -4.05 39.21
CA GLU A 193 -6.47 -4.64 39.20
C GLU A 193 -7.41 -3.84 40.11
N LEU A 194 -8.49 -3.32 39.52
CA LEU A 194 -9.60 -2.72 40.25
C LEU A 194 -10.72 -3.76 40.38
N THR A 195 -11.11 -4.07 41.62
CA THR A 195 -12.09 -5.15 41.87
C THR A 195 -13.47 -4.56 42.07
N MET A 196 -14.38 -4.86 41.15
CA MET A 196 -15.81 -4.60 41.25
C MET A 196 -16.43 -5.65 42.16
N ASP A 197 -16.78 -5.27 43.39
CA ASP A 197 -17.27 -6.18 44.45
C ASP A 197 -18.58 -5.72 45.10
N THR A 198 -19.23 -4.72 44.51
CA THR A 198 -20.42 -4.08 45.09
C THR A 198 -21.48 -3.90 44.02
N ASP A 199 -22.72 -4.25 44.37
CA ASP A 199 -23.87 -4.07 43.49
C ASP A 199 -24.09 -2.59 43.20
N LEU A 200 -24.21 -2.27 41.91
CA LEU A 200 -24.33 -0.90 41.44
C LEU A 200 -25.81 -0.53 41.26
N ILE A 201 -26.13 0.73 41.54
CA ILE A 201 -27.44 1.30 41.23
C ILE A 201 -27.54 1.47 39.71
N VAL A 202 -28.62 0.95 39.14
CA VAL A 202 -28.89 1.05 37.70
C VAL A 202 -28.88 2.52 37.27
N ASN A 203 -28.15 2.83 36.19
CA ASN A 203 -27.93 4.17 35.62
C ASN A 203 -27.02 5.12 36.41
N ASP A 204 -26.32 4.67 37.45
CA ASP A 204 -25.32 5.48 38.15
C ASP A 204 -23.91 5.12 37.66
N PRO A 205 -23.18 6.03 36.98
CA PRO A 205 -21.90 5.70 36.38
C PRO A 205 -20.80 5.45 37.42
N GLN A 206 -19.93 4.50 37.11
CA GLN A 206 -18.65 4.35 37.78
C GLN A 206 -17.58 5.12 37.01
N TYR A 207 -16.90 6.03 37.70
CA TYR A 207 -15.78 6.78 37.17
C TYR A 207 -14.48 6.06 37.50
N PHE A 208 -13.71 5.71 36.48
CA PHE A 208 -12.38 5.14 36.60
C PHE A 208 -11.35 6.25 36.48
N TYR A 209 -10.60 6.50 37.56
CA TYR A 209 -9.67 7.61 37.69
C TYR A 209 -8.28 7.27 37.16
N GLY A 210 -7.54 8.30 36.73
CA GLY A 210 -6.24 8.17 36.07
C GLY A 210 -6.33 7.82 34.59
N ALA A 211 -7.46 8.15 33.94
CA ALA A 211 -7.74 7.77 32.55
C ALA A 211 -6.62 8.17 31.59
N SER A 212 -6.08 9.39 31.72
CA SER A 212 -5.02 9.92 30.88
C SER A 212 -3.66 9.20 31.02
N ARG A 213 -3.54 8.26 31.98
CA ARG A 213 -2.35 7.43 32.25
C ARG A 213 -2.56 5.96 31.99
N ILE A 214 -3.74 5.56 31.51
CA ILE A 214 -4.02 4.19 31.10
C ILE A 214 -3.35 3.94 29.74
N ARG A 215 -2.35 3.05 29.71
CA ARG A 215 -1.71 2.57 28.48
C ARG A 215 -2.44 1.35 27.92
N GLY A 216 -2.82 0.41 28.78
CA GLY A 216 -3.60 -0.78 28.41
C GLY A 216 -4.84 -0.89 29.27
N LEU A 217 -5.97 -1.22 28.68
CA LEU A 217 -7.25 -1.40 29.38
C LEU A 217 -7.88 -2.73 28.95
N ASP A 218 -7.97 -3.66 29.89
CA ASP A 218 -8.64 -4.94 29.72
C ASP A 218 -9.92 -4.95 30.56
N LEU A 219 -11.05 -4.99 29.84
CA LEU A 219 -12.41 -5.00 30.35
C LEU A 219 -13.09 -6.36 30.14
N THR A 220 -12.39 -7.40 29.68
CA THR A 220 -13.00 -8.69 29.32
C THR A 220 -13.83 -9.31 30.44
N ASP A 221 -13.39 -9.20 31.68
CA ASP A 221 -14.08 -9.74 32.85
C ASP A 221 -15.34 -8.93 33.25
N VAL A 222 -15.52 -7.73 32.71
CA VAL A 222 -16.71 -6.88 32.94
C VAL A 222 -17.49 -6.56 31.65
N ALA A 223 -17.01 -6.94 30.47
CA ALA A 223 -17.55 -6.53 29.17
C ALA A 223 -19.03 -6.94 28.99
N HIS A 224 -19.39 -8.11 29.52
CA HIS A 224 -20.76 -8.65 29.54
C HIS A 224 -21.75 -7.76 30.32
N ALA A 225 -21.25 -6.95 31.25
CA ALA A 225 -22.04 -6.12 32.14
C ALA A 225 -22.17 -4.66 31.67
N ILE A 226 -21.36 -4.21 30.70
CA ILE A 226 -21.33 -2.80 30.27
C ILE A 226 -22.62 -2.45 29.52
N VAL A 227 -23.21 -1.32 29.88
CA VAL A 227 -24.45 -0.80 29.26
C VAL A 227 -24.24 0.60 28.69
N GLY A 228 -24.96 0.92 27.61
CA GLY A 228 -24.95 2.24 27.00
C GLY A 228 -23.65 2.57 26.26
N THR A 229 -23.18 3.81 26.38
CA THR A 229 -22.00 4.31 25.67
C THR A 229 -20.77 4.24 26.54
N LEU A 230 -19.71 3.59 26.06
CA LEU A 230 -18.39 3.63 26.68
C LEU A 230 -17.53 4.71 26.00
N ASN A 231 -17.33 5.84 26.67
CA ASN A 231 -16.52 6.94 26.15
C ASN A 231 -15.12 6.95 26.78
N LEU A 232 -14.12 6.59 25.99
CA LEU A 232 -12.73 6.49 26.43
C LEU A 232 -11.87 7.66 25.93
N ASN A 233 -12.46 8.75 25.45
CA ASN A 233 -11.71 9.90 24.91
C ASN A 233 -10.75 10.58 25.90
N ASN A 234 -10.90 10.35 27.21
CA ASN A 234 -9.95 10.82 28.22
C ASN A 234 -8.71 9.91 28.36
N CYS A 235 -8.73 8.70 27.78
CA CYS A 235 -7.63 7.74 27.79
C CYS A 235 -6.60 8.07 26.69
N THR A 236 -5.94 9.22 26.81
CA THR A 236 -5.03 9.76 25.77
C THR A 236 -3.73 8.97 25.61
N ALA A 237 -3.32 8.22 26.63
CA ALA A 237 -2.16 7.33 26.61
C ALA A 237 -2.46 5.91 26.11
N LEU A 238 -3.74 5.59 25.85
CA LEU A 238 -4.21 4.24 25.52
C LEU A 238 -3.57 3.72 24.24
N ARG A 239 -3.05 2.50 24.30
CA ARG A 239 -2.41 1.76 23.21
C ARG A 239 -3.10 0.43 22.96
N GLU A 240 -3.58 -0.22 24.01
CA GLU A 240 -4.16 -1.56 23.96
C GLU A 240 -5.52 -1.50 24.67
N LEU A 241 -6.59 -1.84 23.94
CA LEU A 241 -7.94 -1.89 24.49
C LEU A 241 -8.57 -3.24 24.17
N ASN A 242 -8.99 -3.97 25.20
CA ASN A 242 -9.75 -5.20 25.06
C ASN A 242 -11.09 -5.06 25.78
N VAL A 243 -12.17 -5.03 25.01
CA VAL A 243 -13.57 -5.04 25.48
C VAL A 243 -14.30 -6.24 24.88
N SER A 244 -13.57 -7.27 24.46
CA SER A 244 -14.17 -8.49 23.93
C SER A 244 -15.02 -9.21 24.99
N CYS A 245 -16.06 -9.90 24.52
CA CYS A 245 -16.99 -10.63 25.36
C CYS A 245 -17.34 -11.96 24.69
N GLU A 246 -16.63 -13.02 25.05
CA GLU A 246 -16.83 -14.37 24.48
C GLU A 246 -18.26 -14.90 24.70
N ALA A 247 -18.87 -14.58 25.85
CA ALA A 247 -20.26 -14.93 26.14
C ALA A 247 -21.28 -14.17 25.27
N GLY A 248 -20.81 -13.18 24.49
CA GLY A 248 -21.64 -12.20 23.80
C GLY A 248 -22.24 -11.17 24.76
N GLN A 249 -22.42 -9.94 24.29
CA GLN A 249 -23.18 -8.93 25.02
C GLN A 249 -23.99 -8.05 24.07
N MET A 250 -25.13 -7.54 24.53
CA MET A 250 -26.09 -6.83 23.67
C MET A 250 -26.44 -5.41 24.16
N THR A 251 -25.77 -4.91 25.19
CA THR A 251 -26.17 -3.69 25.91
C THR A 251 -25.22 -2.51 25.74
N LEU A 252 -24.00 -2.71 25.24
CA LEU A 252 -23.09 -1.62 24.86
C LEU A 252 -23.47 -1.12 23.47
N ASN A 253 -23.94 0.12 23.40
CA ASN A 253 -24.51 0.71 22.19
C ASN A 253 -23.50 1.52 21.38
N ALA A 254 -22.43 2.01 22.01
CA ALA A 254 -21.38 2.75 21.34
C ALA A 254 -20.06 2.69 22.13
N LEU A 255 -18.94 2.73 21.39
CA LEU A 255 -17.59 2.86 21.91
C LEU A 255 -16.93 4.09 21.27
N LEU A 256 -16.44 5.03 22.09
CA LEU A 256 -15.80 6.26 21.59
C LEU A 256 -14.32 6.27 21.96
N VAL A 257 -13.44 6.25 20.95
CA VAL A 257 -11.97 6.21 21.08
C VAL A 257 -11.25 7.26 20.23
N GLY A 258 -11.96 8.28 19.74
CA GLY A 258 -11.43 9.29 18.81
C GLY A 258 -10.23 10.08 19.35
N ASN A 259 -10.15 10.30 20.66
CA ASN A 259 -9.00 10.96 21.29
C ASN A 259 -7.89 9.98 21.71
N CYS A 260 -8.08 8.67 21.57
CA CYS A 260 -7.06 7.64 21.82
C CYS A 260 -6.07 7.56 20.64
N ARG A 261 -5.38 8.66 20.32
CA ARG A 261 -4.48 8.79 19.17
C ARG A 261 -3.24 7.87 19.21
N ASN A 262 -3.03 7.19 20.35
CA ASN A 262 -1.95 6.23 20.54
C ASN A 262 -2.41 4.77 20.45
N LEU A 263 -3.70 4.52 20.18
CA LEU A 263 -4.29 3.19 20.08
C LEU A 263 -3.63 2.39 18.96
N ARG A 264 -3.16 1.18 19.29
CA ARG A 264 -2.48 0.23 18.41
C ARG A 264 -3.26 -1.07 18.27
N GLN A 265 -3.89 -1.53 19.36
CA GLN A 265 -4.70 -2.73 19.37
C GLN A 265 -6.08 -2.45 19.95
N LEU A 266 -7.10 -2.88 19.24
CA LEU A 266 -8.48 -2.83 19.67
C LEU A 266 -9.16 -4.20 19.43
N ASP A 267 -9.65 -4.79 20.51
CA ASP A 267 -10.48 -5.99 20.46
C ASP A 267 -11.87 -5.69 21.04
N ILE A 268 -12.89 -5.87 20.21
CA ILE A 268 -14.30 -5.67 20.51
C ILE A 268 -15.13 -6.89 20.11
N SER A 269 -14.48 -8.07 19.99
CA SER A 269 -15.15 -9.28 19.53
C SER A 269 -16.31 -9.68 20.48
N GLY A 270 -17.42 -10.15 19.93
CA GLY A 270 -18.60 -10.55 20.72
C GLY A 270 -19.49 -9.40 21.22
N LEU A 271 -19.25 -8.15 20.81
CA LEU A 271 -20.15 -7.02 21.05
C LEU A 271 -21.31 -7.01 20.03
N LYS A 272 -22.47 -7.52 20.44
CA LYS A 272 -23.63 -7.86 19.57
C LYS A 272 -24.83 -6.91 19.72
N SER A 273 -24.69 -5.76 20.37
CA SER A 273 -25.81 -4.81 20.47
C SER A 273 -26.32 -4.42 19.08
N SER A 274 -27.63 -4.48 18.87
CA SER A 274 -28.26 -4.04 17.62
C SER A 274 -28.12 -2.54 17.37
N SER A 275 -27.72 -1.77 18.38
CA SER A 275 -27.45 -0.33 18.25
C SER A 275 -25.99 -0.04 17.93
N PHE A 276 -25.07 -1.00 18.14
CA PHE A 276 -23.66 -0.86 17.85
C PHE A 276 -23.34 -1.45 16.48
N THR A 277 -23.66 -0.68 15.44
CA THR A 277 -23.55 -1.11 14.04
C THR A 277 -22.37 -0.47 13.30
N GLY A 278 -21.69 0.50 13.90
CA GLY A 278 -20.56 1.19 13.28
C GLY A 278 -19.46 1.51 14.27
N MET A 279 -18.22 1.53 13.78
CA MET A 279 -17.05 1.95 14.55
C MET A 279 -16.25 3.01 13.77
N ASP A 280 -16.07 4.18 14.39
CA ASP A 280 -15.24 5.26 13.83
C ASP A 280 -13.83 5.20 14.44
N LEU A 281 -12.85 4.87 13.61
CA LEU A 281 -11.42 4.79 13.90
C LEU A 281 -10.62 5.79 13.05
N SER A 282 -11.29 6.78 12.43
CA SER A 282 -10.67 7.77 11.54
C SER A 282 -9.55 8.60 12.18
N SER A 283 -9.58 8.73 13.51
CA SER A 283 -8.56 9.45 14.30
C SER A 283 -7.44 8.56 14.85
N ASN A 284 -7.50 7.24 14.66
CA ASN A 284 -6.57 6.27 15.24
C ASN A 284 -5.48 5.86 14.24
N THR A 285 -4.64 6.82 13.83
CA THR A 285 -3.60 6.66 12.80
C THR A 285 -2.45 5.69 13.15
N LYS A 286 -2.42 5.14 14.37
CA LYS A 286 -1.42 4.17 14.84
C LYS A 286 -1.97 2.77 15.01
N LEU A 287 -3.21 2.51 14.58
CA LEU A 287 -3.85 1.21 14.73
C LEU A 287 -3.13 0.15 13.89
N GLU A 288 -2.76 -0.95 14.53
CA GLU A 288 -2.03 -2.09 13.96
C GLU A 288 -2.90 -3.36 13.93
N THR A 289 -3.82 -3.49 14.90
CA THR A 289 -4.69 -4.66 15.05
C THR A 289 -6.11 -4.24 15.44
N PHE A 290 -7.09 -4.72 14.69
CA PHE A 290 -8.52 -4.55 14.96
C PHE A 290 -9.25 -5.89 14.90
N LEU A 291 -9.87 -6.28 16.00
CA LEU A 291 -10.61 -7.54 16.12
C LEU A 291 -12.08 -7.23 16.45
N ALA A 292 -12.98 -7.54 15.52
CA ALA A 292 -14.41 -7.30 15.67
C ALA A 292 -15.25 -8.50 15.20
N GLY A 293 -14.70 -9.70 15.35
CA GLY A 293 -15.43 -10.94 15.07
C GLY A 293 -16.66 -11.09 15.97
N ASP A 294 -17.71 -11.74 15.46
CA ASP A 294 -18.94 -12.02 16.19
C ASP A 294 -19.61 -10.74 16.76
N THR A 295 -19.49 -9.62 16.05
CA THR A 295 -20.16 -8.35 16.36
C THR A 295 -21.34 -8.06 15.44
N SER A 296 -22.12 -7.03 15.75
CA SER A 296 -23.24 -6.54 14.91
C SER A 296 -22.83 -5.40 13.96
N LEU A 297 -21.52 -5.18 13.74
CA LEU A 297 -21.06 -4.09 12.89
C LEU A 297 -21.43 -4.32 11.42
N THR A 298 -21.93 -3.26 10.79
CA THR A 298 -22.23 -3.21 9.34
C THR A 298 -21.17 -2.43 8.57
N GLY A 299 -20.34 -1.63 9.25
CA GLY A 299 -19.24 -0.88 8.65
C GLY A 299 -18.24 -0.34 9.68
N VAL A 300 -17.01 -0.09 9.25
CA VAL A 300 -15.92 0.46 10.08
C VAL A 300 -15.15 1.51 9.27
N THR A 301 -14.89 2.66 9.89
CA THR A 301 -14.10 3.74 9.26
C THR A 301 -12.69 3.74 9.81
N PHE A 302 -11.71 3.32 9.02
CA PHE A 302 -10.30 3.35 9.43
C PHE A 302 -9.63 4.69 9.11
N ALA A 303 -8.63 5.07 9.91
CA ALA A 303 -7.74 6.17 9.59
C ALA A 303 -6.86 5.83 8.37
N GLY A 304 -6.89 6.68 7.34
CA GLY A 304 -6.00 6.54 6.19
C GLY A 304 -4.53 6.60 6.60
N GLY A 305 -3.72 5.66 6.12
CA GLY A 305 -2.30 5.56 6.45
C GLY A 305 -1.99 4.84 7.77
N ALA A 306 -2.99 4.31 8.48
CA ALA A 306 -2.75 3.48 9.66
C ALA A 306 -1.95 2.22 9.29
N PRO A 307 -0.98 1.79 10.13
CA PRO A 307 -0.19 0.59 9.90
C PRO A 307 -0.97 -0.71 10.23
N LEU A 308 -2.24 -0.78 9.84
CA LEU A 308 -3.13 -1.91 10.13
C LEU A 308 -2.59 -3.17 9.43
N ALA A 309 -2.25 -4.19 10.22
CA ALA A 309 -1.71 -5.46 9.73
C ALA A 309 -2.68 -6.63 9.94
N VAL A 310 -3.53 -6.54 10.97
CA VAL A 310 -4.53 -7.57 11.31
C VAL A 310 -5.90 -6.91 11.48
N CYS A 311 -6.90 -7.42 10.76
CA CYS A 311 -8.27 -6.95 10.78
C CYS A 311 -9.23 -8.13 10.71
N VAL A 312 -10.07 -8.31 11.73
CA VAL A 312 -11.15 -9.31 11.76
C VAL A 312 -12.48 -8.58 11.76
N LEU A 313 -13.33 -8.84 10.75
CA LEU A 313 -14.63 -8.19 10.57
C LEU A 313 -15.78 -9.20 10.57
N PRO A 314 -16.95 -8.81 11.10
CA PRO A 314 -18.04 -9.76 11.37
C PRO A 314 -18.80 -10.17 10.11
N ALA A 315 -19.59 -11.25 10.23
CA ALA A 315 -20.43 -11.73 9.12
C ALA A 315 -21.57 -10.75 8.73
N THR A 316 -21.89 -9.78 9.58
CA THR A 316 -22.92 -8.75 9.36
C THR A 316 -22.43 -7.56 8.54
N LEU A 317 -21.17 -7.53 8.14
CA LEU A 317 -20.57 -6.42 7.40
C LEU A 317 -21.31 -6.19 6.07
N GLN A 318 -21.71 -4.94 5.82
CA GLN A 318 -22.37 -4.51 4.58
C GLN A 318 -21.47 -3.60 3.74
N THR A 319 -20.58 -2.87 4.40
CA THR A 319 -19.65 -1.92 3.79
C THR A 319 -18.23 -2.26 4.20
N LEU A 320 -17.39 -2.59 3.22
CA LEU A 320 -15.97 -2.79 3.39
C LEU A 320 -15.21 -1.63 2.72
N GLU A 321 -14.69 -0.70 3.52
CA GLU A 321 -13.85 0.39 3.03
C GLU A 321 -12.43 0.30 3.59
N LEU A 322 -11.48 0.05 2.70
CA LEU A 322 -10.06 0.02 2.99
C LEU A 322 -9.39 1.12 2.19
N ARG A 323 -8.85 2.13 2.88
CA ARG A 323 -8.25 3.32 2.26
C ARG A 323 -6.86 3.57 2.82
N TYR A 324 -5.85 3.58 1.95
CA TYR A 324 -4.44 3.86 2.28
C TYR A 324 -3.85 2.91 3.35
N LEU A 325 -4.30 1.65 3.40
CA LEU A 325 -3.88 0.65 4.38
C LEU A 325 -2.75 -0.25 3.84
N ASN A 326 -1.60 0.35 3.56
CA ASN A 326 -0.47 -0.31 2.87
C ASN A 326 0.28 -1.39 3.67
N LYS A 327 -0.16 -1.70 4.90
CA LYS A 327 0.35 -2.82 5.71
C LYS A 327 -0.63 -3.99 5.80
N LEU A 328 -1.87 -3.81 5.35
CA LEU A 328 -2.89 -4.84 5.41
C LEU A 328 -2.75 -5.75 4.19
N THR A 329 -2.61 -7.05 4.43
CA THR A 329 -2.52 -8.09 3.39
C THR A 329 -3.81 -8.90 3.32
N ASN A 330 -4.04 -9.65 2.24
CA ASN A 330 -5.17 -10.58 2.16
C ASN A 330 -5.18 -11.59 3.34
N ALA A 331 -4.01 -12.02 3.84
CA ALA A 331 -3.93 -12.93 4.99
C ALA A 331 -4.22 -12.23 6.33
N GLY A 332 -3.92 -10.93 6.42
CA GLY A 332 -4.21 -10.09 7.58
C GLY A 332 -5.67 -9.63 7.67
N LEU A 333 -6.41 -9.68 6.55
CA LEU A 333 -7.84 -9.37 6.48
C LEU A 333 -8.68 -10.65 6.59
N GLN A 334 -9.39 -10.80 7.71
CA GLN A 334 -10.30 -11.92 7.95
C GLN A 334 -11.74 -11.40 7.95
N LEU A 335 -12.53 -11.90 7.01
CA LEU A 335 -13.96 -11.61 6.90
C LEU A 335 -14.70 -12.89 7.31
N GLU A 336 -15.53 -12.84 8.35
CA GLU A 336 -16.33 -14.01 8.75
C GLU A 336 -17.36 -14.40 7.68
N SER A 337 -17.82 -13.43 6.88
CA SER A 337 -18.64 -13.65 5.69
C SER A 337 -18.46 -12.49 4.71
N THR A 338 -18.58 -12.78 3.42
CA THR A 338 -18.59 -11.81 2.32
C THR A 338 -19.97 -11.65 1.69
N ALA A 339 -20.95 -12.46 2.11
CA ALA A 339 -22.25 -12.59 1.44
C ALA A 339 -23.14 -11.34 1.54
N ASN A 340 -22.89 -10.48 2.53
CA ASN A 340 -23.71 -9.29 2.81
C ASN A 340 -23.05 -7.98 2.35
N ILE A 341 -21.82 -8.04 1.83
CA ILE A 341 -21.06 -6.85 1.44
C ILE A 341 -21.64 -6.32 0.12
N THR A 342 -22.33 -5.18 0.18
CA THR A 342 -22.92 -4.50 -0.99
C THR A 342 -22.05 -3.36 -1.49
N ARG A 343 -21.16 -2.83 -0.64
CA ARG A 343 -20.25 -1.72 -0.94
C ARG A 343 -18.81 -2.14 -0.65
N LEU A 344 -17.98 -2.12 -1.70
CA LEU A 344 -16.57 -2.49 -1.64
C LEU A 344 -15.70 -1.32 -2.12
N VAL A 345 -14.85 -0.81 -1.23
CA VAL A 345 -13.88 0.26 -1.54
C VAL A 345 -12.48 -0.21 -1.18
N ILE A 346 -11.62 -0.33 -2.19
CA ILE A 346 -10.19 -0.61 -2.04
C ILE A 346 -9.43 0.55 -2.68
N ASP A 347 -9.02 1.49 -1.84
CA ASP A 347 -8.35 2.72 -2.26
C ASP A 347 -6.89 2.70 -1.79
N ASN A 348 -5.95 2.64 -2.74
CA ASN A 348 -4.51 2.69 -2.49
C ASN A 348 -4.02 1.70 -1.41
N CYS A 349 -4.42 0.43 -1.55
CA CYS A 349 -4.02 -0.68 -0.68
C CYS A 349 -3.15 -1.67 -1.45
N SER A 350 -1.83 -1.42 -1.49
CA SER A 350 -0.86 -2.15 -2.33
C SER A 350 -0.72 -3.65 -2.10
N LEU A 351 -1.12 -4.15 -0.92
CA LEU A 351 -0.98 -5.57 -0.54
C LEU A 351 -2.33 -6.32 -0.52
N ILE A 352 -3.40 -5.70 -1.04
CA ILE A 352 -4.71 -6.31 -1.18
C ILE A 352 -4.96 -6.63 -2.65
N ASP A 353 -5.10 -7.93 -2.96
CA ASP A 353 -5.68 -8.37 -4.22
C ASP A 353 -7.20 -8.11 -4.20
N TRP A 354 -7.58 -6.99 -4.80
CA TRP A 354 -8.96 -6.54 -4.88
C TRP A 354 -9.82 -7.39 -5.81
N ASN A 355 -9.24 -8.01 -6.85
CA ASN A 355 -10.00 -8.78 -7.83
C ASN A 355 -10.44 -10.11 -7.22
N THR A 356 -9.53 -10.80 -6.52
CA THR A 356 -9.87 -11.98 -5.73
C THR A 356 -10.92 -11.66 -4.66
N LEU A 357 -10.78 -10.52 -3.98
CA LEU A 357 -11.74 -10.10 -2.96
C LEU A 357 -13.13 -9.80 -3.55
N LEU A 358 -13.20 -9.11 -4.69
CA LEU A 358 -14.45 -8.83 -5.38
C LEU A 358 -15.19 -10.12 -5.78
N GLN A 359 -14.47 -11.13 -6.28
CA GLN A 359 -15.06 -12.44 -6.62
C GLN A 359 -15.69 -13.15 -5.42
N GLN A 360 -15.16 -12.92 -4.21
CA GLN A 360 -15.74 -13.46 -2.97
C GLN A 360 -16.97 -12.68 -2.49
N CYS A 361 -17.07 -11.39 -2.84
CA CYS A 361 -18.14 -10.49 -2.40
C CYS A 361 -19.29 -10.44 -3.40
N SER A 362 -20.01 -11.56 -3.57
CA SER A 362 -21.05 -11.74 -4.60
C SER A 362 -22.25 -10.78 -4.54
N ALA A 363 -22.47 -10.10 -3.41
CA ALA A 363 -23.56 -9.13 -3.22
C ALA A 363 -23.16 -7.69 -3.57
N THR A 364 -21.91 -7.45 -3.99
CA THR A 364 -21.39 -6.11 -4.26
C THR A 364 -22.17 -5.46 -5.41
N SER A 365 -22.70 -4.26 -5.14
CA SER A 365 -23.38 -3.42 -6.13
C SER A 365 -22.71 -2.06 -6.33
N TYR A 366 -21.86 -1.64 -5.38
CA TYR A 366 -21.11 -0.38 -5.43
C TYR A 366 -19.62 -0.61 -5.22
N LEU A 367 -18.82 -0.17 -6.19
CA LEU A 367 -17.38 -0.46 -6.25
C LEU A 367 -16.56 0.83 -6.37
N ARG A 368 -15.50 0.96 -5.56
CA ARG A 368 -14.40 1.90 -5.82
C ARG A 368 -13.06 1.19 -5.68
N ILE A 369 -12.29 1.11 -6.77
CA ILE A 369 -10.95 0.55 -6.78
C ILE A 369 -9.98 1.58 -7.37
N THR A 370 -8.87 1.84 -6.70
CA THR A 370 -7.82 2.72 -7.21
C THR A 370 -6.51 1.97 -7.44
N GLY A 371 -5.66 2.51 -8.30
CA GLY A 371 -4.39 1.86 -8.66
C GLY A 371 -4.53 0.76 -9.70
N ILE A 372 -5.56 0.82 -10.55
CA ILE A 372 -5.69 -0.09 -11.69
C ILE A 372 -4.56 0.20 -12.67
N ASP A 373 -3.75 -0.81 -12.97
CA ASP A 373 -2.76 -0.78 -14.05
C ASP A 373 -2.66 -2.20 -14.61
N MET A 374 -3.51 -2.52 -15.59
CA MET A 374 -3.64 -3.88 -16.10
C MET A 374 -3.99 -3.92 -17.58
N ASP A 375 -3.66 -5.05 -18.19
CA ASP A 375 -4.04 -5.38 -19.56
C ASP A 375 -5.13 -6.45 -19.56
N GLY A 376 -6.04 -6.43 -20.54
CA GLY A 376 -7.01 -7.51 -20.71
C GLY A 376 -7.95 -7.33 -21.91
N ASP A 377 -8.73 -8.36 -22.20
CA ASP A 377 -9.64 -8.46 -23.36
C ASP A 377 -10.95 -7.66 -23.22
N GLY A 378 -11.11 -6.92 -22.11
CA GLY A 378 -12.32 -6.19 -21.77
C GLY A 378 -13.40 -7.01 -21.05
N SER A 379 -13.21 -8.32 -20.85
CA SER A 379 -14.18 -9.17 -20.14
C SER A 379 -14.41 -8.71 -18.71
N LEU A 380 -13.38 -8.19 -18.03
CA LEU A 380 -13.52 -7.53 -16.74
C LEU A 380 -14.52 -6.36 -16.85
N LEU A 381 -14.25 -5.39 -17.72
CA LEU A 381 -15.08 -4.18 -17.84
C LEU A 381 -16.54 -4.54 -18.16
N ARG A 382 -16.76 -5.47 -19.11
CA ARG A 382 -18.09 -6.00 -19.45
C ARG A 382 -18.82 -6.57 -18.23
N GLY A 383 -18.11 -7.34 -17.40
CA GLY A 383 -18.66 -7.91 -16.16
C GLY A 383 -19.05 -6.87 -15.11
N LEU A 384 -18.46 -5.68 -15.15
CA LEU A 384 -18.72 -4.60 -14.17
C LEU A 384 -19.66 -3.51 -14.71
N MET A 385 -20.18 -3.64 -15.94
CA MET A 385 -21.09 -2.66 -16.56
C MET A 385 -22.41 -2.46 -15.79
N THR A 386 -22.80 -3.41 -14.94
CA THR A 386 -24.01 -3.30 -14.11
C THR A 386 -23.74 -2.75 -12.71
N MET A 387 -22.48 -2.58 -12.32
CA MET A 387 -22.12 -2.09 -10.99
C MET A 387 -22.09 -0.57 -10.92
N GLY A 388 -22.61 -0.04 -9.81
CA GLY A 388 -22.43 1.35 -9.42
C GLY A 388 -21.07 1.60 -8.78
N GLY A 389 -20.83 2.85 -8.40
CA GLY A 389 -19.56 3.28 -7.82
C GLY A 389 -19.72 3.98 -6.48
N VAL A 390 -18.58 4.29 -5.88
CA VAL A 390 -18.47 5.16 -4.69
C VAL A 390 -17.62 6.38 -5.05
N ASP A 391 -18.16 7.57 -4.91
CA ASP A 391 -17.44 8.83 -5.19
C ASP A 391 -16.44 9.20 -4.08
N GLU A 392 -15.72 10.31 -4.27
CA GLU A 392 -14.69 10.79 -3.32
C GLU A 392 -15.28 11.20 -1.97
N ASP A 393 -16.53 11.67 -1.94
CA ASP A 393 -17.27 12.06 -0.74
C ASP A 393 -17.89 10.86 0.00
N GLY A 394 -17.76 9.65 -0.57
CA GLY A 394 -18.29 8.40 -0.02
C GLY A 394 -19.73 8.10 -0.44
N GLY A 395 -20.33 8.89 -1.33
CA GLY A 395 -21.66 8.68 -1.89
C GLY A 395 -21.72 7.56 -2.93
N ASN A 396 -22.87 6.88 -3.00
CA ASN A 396 -23.13 5.86 -4.01
C ASN A 396 -23.60 6.50 -5.33
N VAL A 397 -22.99 6.10 -6.44
CA VAL A 397 -23.28 6.61 -7.79
C VAL A 397 -23.59 5.46 -8.75
N GLN A 398 -24.25 5.76 -9.89
CA GLN A 398 -24.67 4.73 -10.86
C GLN A 398 -23.53 4.20 -11.74
N THR A 399 -22.49 5.00 -11.94
CA THR A 399 -21.31 4.63 -12.74
C THR A 399 -20.22 4.05 -11.84
N CYS A 400 -19.56 2.99 -12.28
CA CYS A 400 -18.52 2.33 -11.51
C CYS A 400 -17.29 3.24 -11.32
N ARG A 401 -16.53 3.04 -10.23
CA ARG A 401 -15.36 3.86 -9.90
C ARG A 401 -14.08 3.03 -9.89
N LEU A 402 -13.58 2.75 -11.09
CA LEU A 402 -12.24 2.21 -11.29
C LEU A 402 -11.31 3.37 -11.62
N VAL A 403 -10.19 3.50 -10.91
CA VAL A 403 -9.24 4.61 -11.07
C VAL A 403 -7.88 4.05 -11.46
N GLY A 404 -7.39 4.48 -12.63
CA GLY A 404 -6.11 4.01 -13.17
C GLY A 404 -6.13 3.85 -14.69
N THR A 405 -5.38 2.89 -15.22
CA THR A 405 -5.29 2.58 -16.66
C THR A 405 -5.62 1.12 -16.94
N TYR A 406 -6.50 0.88 -17.91
CA TYR A 406 -6.81 -0.45 -18.45
C TYR A 406 -6.48 -0.48 -19.93
N ARG A 407 -5.55 -1.36 -20.35
CA ARG A 407 -5.15 -1.49 -21.76
C ARG A 407 -5.83 -2.70 -22.37
N LEU A 408 -6.61 -2.46 -23.42
CA LEU A 408 -7.32 -3.51 -24.11
C LEU A 408 -6.35 -4.32 -24.97
N THR A 409 -6.44 -5.66 -24.88
CA THR A 409 -5.74 -6.58 -25.77
C THR A 409 -6.58 -6.96 -27.00
N GLN A 410 -7.88 -6.64 -26.96
CA GLN A 410 -8.83 -6.83 -28.04
C GLN A 410 -9.66 -5.56 -28.21
N SER A 411 -9.89 -5.15 -29.45
CA SER A 411 -10.62 -3.93 -29.77
C SER A 411 -12.08 -4.04 -29.38
N MET A 412 -12.61 -2.98 -28.77
CA MET A 412 -14.06 -2.77 -28.63
C MET A 412 -14.61 -2.05 -29.86
N SER A 413 -15.88 -2.25 -30.21
CA SER A 413 -16.55 -1.40 -31.20
C SER A 413 -16.63 0.04 -30.71
N ASP A 414 -16.81 1.01 -31.61
CA ASP A 414 -16.92 2.42 -31.23
C ASP A 414 -18.09 2.66 -30.27
N GLU A 415 -19.23 1.99 -30.45
CA GLU A 415 -20.38 2.11 -29.54
C GLU A 415 -20.09 1.48 -28.17
N GLU A 416 -19.48 0.29 -28.14
CA GLU A 416 -19.11 -0.40 -26.90
C GLU A 416 -18.08 0.41 -26.12
N TYR A 417 -17.05 0.92 -26.80
CA TYR A 417 -16.00 1.73 -26.20
C TYR A 417 -16.57 3.03 -25.60
N ALA A 418 -17.43 3.74 -26.33
CA ALA A 418 -18.07 4.96 -25.83
C ALA A 418 -18.95 4.69 -24.59
N ALA A 419 -19.74 3.62 -24.61
CA ALA A 419 -20.56 3.21 -23.46
C ALA A 419 -19.70 2.81 -22.25
N THR A 420 -18.60 2.11 -22.49
CA THR A 420 -17.64 1.68 -21.45
C THR A 420 -16.96 2.91 -20.82
N CYS A 421 -16.43 3.84 -21.61
CA CYS A 421 -15.84 5.08 -21.12
C CYS A 421 -16.83 5.93 -20.31
N ALA A 422 -18.09 5.99 -20.71
CA ALA A 422 -19.12 6.70 -19.95
C ALA A 422 -19.43 6.05 -18.60
N HIS A 423 -19.36 4.72 -18.52
CA HIS A 423 -19.61 3.97 -17.29
C HIS A 423 -18.43 3.96 -16.32
N PHE A 424 -17.19 4.07 -16.82
CA PHE A 424 -15.95 4.12 -16.02
C PHE A 424 -15.22 5.46 -16.17
N PRO A 425 -15.76 6.58 -15.65
CA PRO A 425 -15.26 7.93 -15.94
C PRO A 425 -13.87 8.25 -15.38
N GLU A 426 -13.40 7.50 -14.37
CA GLU A 426 -12.08 7.68 -13.74
C GLU A 426 -11.02 6.68 -14.25
N LEU A 427 -11.39 5.80 -15.19
CA LEU A 427 -10.52 4.79 -15.77
C LEU A 427 -10.05 5.25 -17.16
N ASN A 428 -8.73 5.31 -17.35
CA ASN A 428 -8.14 5.53 -18.65
C ASN A 428 -8.14 4.20 -19.44
N ILE A 429 -9.10 4.04 -20.34
CA ILE A 429 -9.21 2.85 -21.20
C ILE A 429 -8.46 3.12 -22.50
N ILE A 430 -7.50 2.25 -22.82
CA ILE A 430 -6.67 2.38 -24.03
C ILE A 430 -7.03 1.25 -25.00
N GLN A 431 -7.55 1.59 -26.17
CA GLN A 431 -7.75 0.63 -27.27
C GLN A 431 -6.41 0.06 -27.76
N PRO A 432 -6.39 -1.17 -28.31
CA PRO A 432 -5.17 -1.70 -28.93
C PRO A 432 -4.61 -0.72 -29.98
N GLN A 433 -3.29 -0.66 -30.10
CA GLN A 433 -2.63 0.22 -31.07
C GLN A 433 -2.49 -0.43 -32.46
N PHE A 434 -2.78 -1.73 -32.56
CA PHE A 434 -2.71 -2.52 -33.78
C PHE A 434 -3.52 -3.82 -33.60
N VAL A 435 -3.91 -4.44 -34.72
CA VAL A 435 -4.47 -5.79 -34.78
C VAL A 435 -3.38 -6.78 -35.19
N CYS A 436 -3.40 -7.98 -34.60
CA CYS A 436 -2.52 -9.09 -34.98
C CYS A 436 -3.28 -10.19 -35.73
N ILE A 437 -2.77 -10.56 -36.90
CA ILE A 437 -3.20 -11.70 -37.68
C ILE A 437 -2.12 -12.78 -37.59
N LYS A 438 -2.52 -14.03 -37.37
CA LYS A 438 -1.65 -15.20 -37.41
C LYS A 438 -1.92 -16.03 -38.66
N ILE A 439 -0.88 -16.54 -39.31
CA ILE A 439 -0.95 -17.45 -40.45
C ILE A 439 -0.13 -18.70 -40.13
N ASP A 440 -0.78 -19.85 -40.03
CA ASP A 440 -0.12 -21.13 -39.72
C ASP A 440 0.52 -21.75 -40.96
N GLN A 441 1.85 -21.84 -41.01
CA GLN A 441 2.57 -22.39 -42.17
C GLN A 441 2.61 -23.92 -42.20
N THR A 442 2.22 -24.60 -41.12
CA THR A 442 2.13 -26.07 -41.08
C THR A 442 0.91 -26.60 -41.84
N VAL A 443 -0.06 -25.71 -42.11
CA VAL A 443 -1.31 -26.03 -42.77
C VAL A 443 -1.22 -25.71 -44.28
N GLU A 444 -1.54 -26.71 -45.10
CA GLU A 444 -1.57 -26.56 -46.57
C GLU A 444 -2.88 -25.92 -47.09
N ASP A 445 -3.89 -25.77 -46.23
CA ASP A 445 -5.15 -25.10 -46.52
C ASP A 445 -4.97 -23.59 -46.82
N GLY A 446 -5.83 -23.04 -47.67
CA GLY A 446 -5.92 -21.61 -47.95
C GLY A 446 -6.56 -20.81 -46.80
N GLU A 447 -7.32 -21.47 -45.91
CA GLU A 447 -8.02 -20.82 -44.77
C GLU A 447 -7.20 -20.75 -43.48
N LYS A 448 -5.87 -20.89 -43.57
CA LYS A 448 -4.91 -20.92 -42.43
C LYS A 448 -4.68 -19.59 -41.71
N ILE A 449 -5.63 -18.66 -41.75
CA ILE A 449 -5.53 -17.30 -41.21
C ILE A 449 -6.41 -17.14 -39.98
N THR A 450 -5.88 -16.52 -38.94
CA THR A 450 -6.57 -16.23 -37.68
C THR A 450 -6.48 -14.74 -37.37
N ASN A 451 -7.59 -14.10 -37.04
CA ASN A 451 -7.62 -12.78 -36.44
C ASN A 451 -7.64 -12.90 -34.91
N LEU A 452 -6.56 -12.51 -34.25
CA LEU A 452 -6.42 -12.63 -32.80
C LEU A 452 -7.21 -11.54 -32.03
N ASP A 453 -7.58 -10.45 -32.69
CA ASP A 453 -8.28 -9.31 -32.08
C ASP A 453 -9.75 -9.63 -31.81
N ASN A 454 -10.45 -10.30 -32.73
CA ASN A 454 -11.85 -10.68 -32.58
C ASN A 454 -12.07 -12.20 -32.43
N SER A 455 -10.99 -12.97 -32.28
CA SER A 455 -11.02 -14.43 -32.12
C SER A 455 -11.76 -15.15 -33.26
N THR A 456 -11.47 -14.80 -34.52
CA THR A 456 -12.05 -15.45 -35.71
C THR A 456 -10.99 -16.11 -36.59
N GLY A 457 -11.39 -17.04 -37.46
CA GLY A 457 -10.50 -17.74 -38.37
C GLY A 457 -10.06 -19.12 -37.87
N TYR A 458 -8.94 -19.61 -38.41
CA TYR A 458 -8.53 -21.02 -38.32
C TYR A 458 -8.44 -21.56 -36.89
N ASP A 459 -7.71 -20.86 -36.01
CA ASP A 459 -7.49 -21.35 -34.63
C ASP A 459 -8.79 -21.43 -33.80
N TYR A 460 -9.84 -20.72 -34.22
CA TYR A 460 -11.13 -20.67 -33.54
C TYR A 460 -12.23 -21.44 -34.27
N ASN A 461 -11.91 -22.10 -35.39
CA ASN A 461 -12.85 -22.84 -36.23
C ASN A 461 -14.08 -22.00 -36.64
N THR A 462 -13.83 -20.76 -37.04
CA THR A 462 -14.84 -19.81 -37.54
C THR A 462 -14.35 -19.12 -38.81
N GLU A 463 -15.26 -18.50 -39.58
CA GLU A 463 -14.86 -17.71 -40.74
C GLU A 463 -14.07 -16.47 -40.31
N PHE A 464 -12.94 -16.22 -40.97
CA PHE A 464 -12.12 -15.04 -40.71
C PHE A 464 -12.94 -13.77 -40.95
N THR A 465 -13.00 -12.90 -39.94
CA THR A 465 -13.67 -11.59 -40.05
C THR A 465 -12.66 -10.48 -39.73
N PRO A 466 -12.49 -9.46 -40.59
CA PRO A 466 -11.64 -8.31 -40.27
C PRO A 466 -12.22 -7.49 -39.10
N SER A 467 -11.36 -6.88 -38.28
CA SER A 467 -11.75 -6.06 -37.13
C SER A 467 -10.96 -4.75 -37.05
N SER A 468 -11.54 -3.75 -36.38
CA SER A 468 -10.89 -2.49 -35.96
C SER A 468 -9.96 -1.89 -37.04
N HIS A 469 -8.65 -1.82 -36.78
CA HIS A 469 -7.66 -1.29 -37.71
C HIS A 469 -7.70 -1.91 -39.12
N ILE A 470 -8.01 -3.21 -39.25
CA ILE A 470 -8.14 -3.85 -40.57
C ILE A 470 -9.34 -3.27 -41.31
N LEU A 471 -10.50 -3.15 -40.62
CA LEU A 471 -11.70 -2.57 -41.22
C LEU A 471 -11.47 -1.12 -41.64
N GLU A 472 -10.77 -0.34 -40.84
CA GLU A 472 -10.50 1.07 -41.17
C GLU A 472 -9.55 1.22 -42.37
N VAL A 473 -8.52 0.36 -42.47
CA VAL A 473 -7.66 0.32 -43.66
C VAL A 473 -8.46 -0.10 -44.89
N LEU A 474 -9.29 -1.16 -44.78
CA LEU A 474 -10.10 -1.64 -45.90
C LEU A 474 -11.13 -0.60 -46.35
N ALA A 475 -11.77 0.14 -45.44
CA ALA A 475 -12.74 1.18 -45.76
C ALA A 475 -12.13 2.36 -46.51
N LYS A 476 -10.83 2.62 -46.34
CA LYS A 476 -10.09 3.67 -47.07
C LYS A 476 -9.54 3.18 -48.41
N ARG A 477 -9.48 1.86 -48.65
CA ARG A 477 -9.07 1.27 -49.94
C ARG A 477 -10.21 1.34 -50.96
N HIS A 478 -9.94 1.96 -52.11
CA HIS A 478 -10.90 2.06 -53.20
C HIS A 478 -10.16 2.02 -54.55
N CYS A 479 -10.87 1.68 -55.63
CA CYS A 479 -10.30 1.72 -56.97
C CYS A 479 -10.21 3.18 -57.44
N VAL A 480 -9.12 3.56 -58.11
CA VAL A 480 -8.93 4.90 -58.67
C VAL A 480 -8.51 4.80 -60.13
N LEU A 481 -8.90 5.78 -60.93
CA LEU A 481 -8.25 6.04 -62.20
C LEU A 481 -7.09 7.02 -61.96
N ALA A 482 -5.89 6.65 -62.36
CA ALA A 482 -4.72 7.46 -62.07
C ALA A 482 -3.73 7.56 -63.23
N LYS A 483 -3.13 8.74 -63.37
CA LYS A 483 -2.08 9.00 -64.36
C LYS A 483 -0.95 9.82 -63.77
N LYS A 484 0.28 9.50 -64.18
CA LYS A 484 1.46 10.27 -63.82
C LYS A 484 1.38 11.65 -64.45
N THR A 485 1.38 12.70 -63.63
CA THR A 485 1.25 14.09 -64.09
C THR A 485 2.55 14.88 -63.92
N ALA A 486 3.43 14.47 -63.01
CA ALA A 486 4.79 14.98 -62.88
C ALA A 486 5.75 13.89 -62.33
N GLU A 487 7.01 14.24 -62.10
CA GLU A 487 7.96 13.35 -61.42
C GLU A 487 7.56 13.20 -59.94
N GLY A 488 7.31 11.96 -59.50
CA GLY A 488 6.85 11.66 -58.14
C GLY A 488 5.37 11.93 -57.87
N GLU A 489 4.63 12.51 -58.81
CA GLU A 489 3.21 12.86 -58.63
C GLU A 489 2.28 12.08 -59.56
N MET A 490 1.19 11.60 -59.00
CA MET A 490 0.12 10.90 -59.71
C MET A 490 -1.22 11.55 -59.38
N THR A 491 -1.94 12.00 -60.40
CA THR A 491 -3.30 12.51 -60.21
C THR A 491 -4.25 11.32 -60.23
N CYS A 492 -5.03 11.18 -59.16
CA CYS A 492 -5.95 10.07 -58.95
C CYS A 492 -7.38 10.60 -58.82
N TYR A 493 -8.35 9.87 -59.36
CA TYR A 493 -9.77 10.12 -59.11
C TYR A 493 -10.47 8.80 -58.74
N PRO A 494 -11.28 8.77 -57.66
CA PRO A 494 -11.94 7.55 -57.20
C PRO A 494 -12.97 7.02 -58.21
N LEU A 495 -13.01 5.70 -58.35
CA LEU A 495 -14.05 4.95 -59.06
C LEU A 495 -15.09 4.49 -58.04
N HIS A 496 -16.33 4.31 -58.46
CA HIS A 496 -17.42 3.90 -57.58
C HIS A 496 -17.22 2.46 -57.08
N ASP A 497 -17.40 2.22 -55.78
CA ASP A 497 -17.11 0.92 -55.15
C ASP A 497 -17.98 -0.22 -55.71
N GLU A 498 -19.26 0.05 -55.98
CA GLU A 498 -20.19 -0.88 -56.64
C GLU A 498 -19.90 -1.14 -58.12
N SER A 499 -19.23 -0.22 -58.83
CA SER A 499 -18.93 -0.37 -60.26
C SER A 499 -17.70 0.41 -60.70
N ARG A 500 -16.64 -0.33 -61.05
CA ARG A 500 -15.38 0.22 -61.57
C ARG A 500 -15.50 0.91 -62.93
N ASN A 501 -16.66 0.82 -63.58
CA ASN A 501 -16.96 1.51 -64.83
C ASN A 501 -17.47 2.94 -64.62
N LYS A 502 -17.59 3.40 -63.37
CA LYS A 502 -18.13 4.70 -63.01
C LYS A 502 -17.15 5.47 -62.12
N TYR A 503 -17.11 6.79 -62.28
CA TYR A 503 -16.44 7.69 -61.34
C TYR A 503 -17.22 7.75 -60.02
N ALA A 504 -16.54 7.98 -58.90
CA ALA A 504 -17.19 8.21 -57.61
C ALA A 504 -17.57 9.71 -57.43
N ASP A 505 -18.22 10.28 -58.44
CA ASP A 505 -18.71 11.67 -58.45
C ASP A 505 -20.16 11.82 -57.97
N SER A 506 -20.80 10.70 -57.62
CA SER A 506 -22.13 10.61 -57.01
C SER A 506 -22.21 9.40 -56.07
N ASP A 507 -23.00 9.50 -55.01
CA ASP A 507 -23.27 8.40 -54.06
C ASP A 507 -24.08 7.25 -54.69
N SER A 508 -24.71 7.48 -55.85
CA SER A 508 -25.48 6.47 -56.58
C SER A 508 -24.83 6.18 -57.92
N VAL A 509 -24.55 4.89 -58.18
CA VAL A 509 -23.95 4.39 -59.42
C VAL A 509 -24.72 4.84 -60.66
N GLU A 510 -26.05 4.94 -60.58
CA GLU A 510 -26.91 5.33 -61.70
C GLU A 510 -26.69 6.78 -62.13
N ASN A 511 -26.33 7.64 -61.17
CA ASN A 511 -26.09 9.07 -61.38
C ASN A 511 -24.60 9.40 -61.57
N ALA A 512 -23.72 8.41 -61.37
CA ALA A 512 -22.29 8.55 -61.55
C ALA A 512 -21.89 8.59 -63.04
N THR A 513 -20.86 9.38 -63.35
CA THR A 513 -20.34 9.52 -64.73
C THR A 513 -19.59 8.25 -65.15
N ASP A 514 -19.70 7.86 -66.43
CA ASP A 514 -18.92 6.74 -66.98
C ASP A 514 -17.41 7.03 -66.92
N ALA A 515 -16.65 6.09 -66.34
CA ALA A 515 -15.20 6.17 -66.27
C ALA A 515 -14.56 5.88 -67.63
N VAL A 516 -13.53 6.63 -68.01
CA VAL A 516 -12.85 6.45 -69.30
C VAL A 516 -11.70 5.46 -69.17
N LEU A 517 -12.02 4.17 -69.32
CA LEU A 517 -11.09 3.04 -69.13
C LEU A 517 -10.24 2.69 -70.37
N THR A 518 -10.03 3.65 -71.26
CA THR A 518 -9.29 3.44 -72.53
C THR A 518 -7.78 3.73 -72.40
N GLY A 519 -7.31 4.08 -71.20
CA GLY A 519 -5.94 4.56 -70.95
C GLY A 519 -5.75 6.05 -71.19
N SER A 520 -6.72 6.76 -71.78
CA SER A 520 -6.60 8.21 -72.07
C SER A 520 -6.65 9.09 -70.83
N GLU A 521 -7.36 8.66 -69.78
CA GLU A 521 -7.48 9.38 -68.51
C GLU A 521 -6.65 8.76 -67.38
N GLY A 522 -5.89 7.71 -67.69
CA GLY A 522 -5.09 6.96 -66.74
C GLY A 522 -5.40 5.47 -66.78
N GLU A 523 -4.72 4.72 -65.92
CA GLU A 523 -4.95 3.30 -65.71
C GLU A 523 -5.69 3.09 -64.38
N VAL A 524 -6.28 1.90 -64.20
CA VAL A 524 -6.96 1.55 -62.95
C VAL A 524 -5.94 1.07 -61.92
N TYR A 525 -5.96 1.70 -60.75
CA TYR A 525 -5.16 1.31 -59.60
C TYR A 525 -6.07 1.05 -58.40
N VAL A 526 -5.53 0.37 -57.39
CA VAL A 526 -6.11 0.36 -56.04
C VAL A 526 -5.38 1.42 -55.23
N TYR A 527 -6.12 2.37 -54.67
CA TYR A 527 -5.58 3.31 -53.71
C TYR A 527 -5.33 2.58 -52.39
N GLU A 528 -4.06 2.48 -52.02
CA GLU A 528 -3.63 1.94 -50.73
C GLU A 528 -3.45 3.11 -49.76
N PRO A 529 -4.26 3.21 -48.68
CA PRO A 529 -4.12 4.29 -47.71
C PRO A 529 -2.80 4.19 -46.94
N HIS A 530 -2.46 5.25 -46.20
CA HIS A 530 -1.42 5.16 -45.18
C HIS A 530 -1.87 4.27 -44.02
N TYR A 531 -1.01 3.35 -43.61
CA TYR A 531 -1.14 2.53 -42.41
C TYR A 531 0.22 1.98 -42.02
N TRP A 532 0.36 1.62 -40.74
CA TRP A 532 1.56 0.96 -40.23
C TRP A 532 1.38 -0.54 -40.30
N TYR A 533 2.42 -1.24 -40.74
CA TYR A 533 2.43 -2.69 -40.75
C TYR A 533 3.77 -3.26 -40.32
N LYS A 534 3.73 -4.43 -39.70
CA LYS A 534 4.91 -5.22 -39.38
C LYS A 534 4.63 -6.70 -39.61
N GLY A 535 5.47 -7.35 -40.40
CA GLY A 535 5.53 -8.81 -40.49
C GLY A 535 6.55 -9.36 -39.50
N VAL A 536 6.19 -10.44 -38.80
CA VAL A 536 7.10 -11.24 -37.96
C VAL A 536 7.02 -12.69 -38.40
N THR A 537 8.18 -13.28 -38.69
CA THR A 537 8.30 -14.69 -39.02
C THR A 537 8.69 -15.45 -37.75
N ASP A 538 7.76 -16.23 -37.21
CA ASP A 538 8.02 -17.16 -36.14
C ASP A 538 8.46 -18.50 -36.72
N VAL A 539 9.77 -18.66 -36.83
CA VAL A 539 10.35 -19.86 -37.43
C VAL A 539 10.23 -21.07 -36.51
N LEU A 540 10.21 -20.86 -35.18
CA LEU A 540 10.15 -21.95 -34.22
C LEU A 540 8.77 -22.61 -34.22
N ASN A 541 7.71 -21.79 -34.25
CA ASN A 541 6.32 -22.27 -34.30
C ASN A 541 5.75 -22.37 -35.71
N GLN A 542 6.55 -22.08 -36.74
CA GLN A 542 6.14 -22.09 -38.15
C GLN A 542 4.90 -21.23 -38.40
N CYS A 543 4.89 -20.03 -37.82
CA CYS A 543 3.80 -19.06 -37.94
C CYS A 543 4.30 -17.76 -38.57
N LEU A 544 3.44 -17.08 -39.31
CA LEU A 544 3.65 -15.69 -39.71
C LEU A 544 2.66 -14.81 -38.95
N TYR A 545 3.16 -13.73 -38.37
CA TYR A 545 2.33 -12.72 -37.73
C TYR A 545 2.34 -11.44 -38.55
N GLY A 546 1.16 -10.89 -38.78
CA GLY A 546 0.94 -9.60 -39.43
C GLY A 546 0.31 -8.63 -38.44
N PHE A 547 1.02 -7.56 -38.13
CA PHE A 547 0.53 -6.47 -37.28
C PHE A 547 0.11 -5.30 -38.18
N ILE A 548 -1.11 -4.79 -37.99
CA ILE A 548 -1.70 -3.72 -38.81
C ILE A 548 -2.27 -2.64 -37.89
N SER A 549 -1.94 -1.38 -38.18
CA SER A 549 -2.45 -0.20 -37.48
C SER A 549 -2.90 0.86 -38.47
N SER A 550 -4.17 1.26 -38.40
CA SER A 550 -4.73 2.37 -39.18
C SER A 550 -4.36 3.76 -38.65
N ASN A 551 -3.65 3.83 -37.52
CA ASN A 551 -3.24 5.11 -36.91
C ASN A 551 -2.38 5.94 -37.87
N GLU A 552 -2.54 7.26 -37.80
CA GLU A 552 -1.72 8.21 -38.56
C GLU A 552 -0.25 8.12 -38.12
N ASP A 553 -0.02 8.25 -36.81
CA ASP A 553 1.29 8.09 -36.18
C ASP A 553 1.67 6.62 -35.98
N ALA A 554 2.97 6.35 -35.92
CA ALA A 554 3.49 5.02 -35.62
C ALA A 554 2.95 4.55 -34.26
N PRO A 555 2.51 3.28 -34.13
CA PRO A 555 2.08 2.72 -32.85
C PRO A 555 3.09 3.00 -31.75
N ALA A 556 2.61 3.54 -30.63
CA ALA A 556 3.46 3.79 -29.48
C ALA A 556 4.09 2.47 -28.97
N ALA A 557 5.31 2.54 -28.43
CA ALA A 557 5.89 1.39 -27.76
C ALA A 557 4.96 0.93 -26.64
N ALA A 558 4.60 -0.36 -26.64
CA ALA A 558 3.82 -0.94 -25.57
C ALA A 558 4.53 -0.68 -24.23
N GLY A 559 3.79 -0.36 -23.17
CA GLY A 559 4.32 0.10 -21.87
C GLY A 559 5.20 -0.90 -21.10
N TYR A 560 5.67 -1.95 -21.76
CA TYR A 560 6.61 -2.92 -21.24
C TYR A 560 8.05 -2.46 -21.45
N THR A 561 8.93 -2.85 -20.53
CA THR A 561 10.36 -2.59 -20.69
C THR A 561 10.92 -3.55 -21.73
N SER A 562 11.53 -2.98 -22.77
CA SER A 562 12.34 -3.73 -23.73
C SER A 562 13.77 -3.18 -23.78
N VAL A 563 14.75 -4.07 -23.83
CA VAL A 563 16.18 -3.72 -23.88
C VAL A 563 16.78 -4.33 -25.13
N LYS A 564 17.52 -3.49 -25.88
CA LYS A 564 18.32 -3.92 -27.02
C LYS A 564 19.77 -3.96 -26.59
N LEU A 565 20.38 -5.14 -26.68
CA LEU A 565 21.80 -5.34 -26.46
C LEU A 565 22.47 -5.46 -27.81
N THR A 566 23.22 -4.44 -28.20
CA THR A 566 24.05 -4.46 -29.41
C THR A 566 25.15 -5.50 -29.30
N ARG A 567 25.74 -5.90 -30.43
CA ARG A 567 26.81 -6.91 -30.45
C ARG A 567 27.97 -6.53 -29.53
N GLU A 568 28.32 -5.26 -29.44
CA GLU A 568 29.41 -4.73 -28.63
C GLU A 568 29.14 -4.81 -27.12
N GLU A 569 27.87 -4.86 -26.73
CA GLU A 569 27.42 -4.96 -25.33
C GLU A 569 27.30 -6.43 -24.87
N LEU A 570 27.41 -7.40 -25.79
CA LEU A 570 27.33 -8.81 -25.49
C LEU A 570 28.67 -9.39 -25.05
N GLU A 571 28.63 -10.31 -24.09
CA GLU A 571 29.79 -11.12 -23.75
C GLU A 571 29.99 -12.22 -24.80
N VAL A 572 30.84 -11.94 -25.79
CA VAL A 572 31.14 -12.84 -26.91
C VAL A 572 32.42 -13.62 -26.65
N THR A 573 32.35 -14.95 -26.79
CA THR A 573 33.55 -15.81 -26.85
C THR A 573 33.77 -16.27 -28.30
N GLU A 574 34.88 -15.83 -28.89
CA GLU A 574 35.21 -16.14 -30.28
C GLU A 574 35.64 -17.59 -30.48
N GLY A 575 35.28 -18.17 -31.63
CA GLY A 575 35.75 -19.49 -32.04
C GLY A 575 35.17 -20.66 -31.25
N ILE A 576 34.14 -20.41 -30.42
CA ILE A 576 33.45 -21.42 -29.61
C ILE A 576 31.98 -21.46 -29.99
N GLY A 577 31.44 -22.67 -30.19
CA GLY A 577 30.01 -22.91 -30.38
C GLY A 577 29.41 -23.69 -29.21
N ILE A 578 28.12 -23.49 -28.98
CA ILE A 578 27.33 -24.22 -27.97
C ILE A 578 26.66 -25.41 -28.63
N ARG A 579 27.09 -26.62 -28.24
CA ARG A 579 26.51 -27.87 -28.71
C ARG A 579 25.05 -27.98 -28.30
N LYS A 580 24.19 -28.34 -29.25
CA LYS A 580 22.74 -28.50 -29.01
C LYS A 580 22.31 -29.91 -28.56
N ASN A 581 23.23 -30.87 -28.54
CA ASN A 581 22.93 -32.25 -28.13
C ASN A 581 22.54 -32.29 -26.63
N THR A 582 21.60 -33.15 -26.28
CA THR A 582 21.07 -33.32 -24.91
C THR A 582 22.04 -34.00 -23.95
N ASP A 583 23.10 -34.64 -24.46
CA ASP A 583 24.11 -35.32 -23.63
C ASP A 583 24.96 -34.36 -22.78
N TYR A 584 25.01 -33.07 -23.15
CA TYR A 584 25.72 -32.04 -22.40
C TYR A 584 24.76 -31.35 -21.43
N THR A 585 25.07 -31.40 -20.14
CA THR A 585 24.19 -30.97 -19.05
C THR A 585 24.54 -29.60 -18.49
N THR A 586 25.76 -29.13 -18.73
CA THR A 586 26.25 -27.81 -18.32
C THR A 586 26.76 -27.00 -19.52
N LEU A 587 26.85 -25.67 -19.36
CA LEU A 587 27.42 -24.80 -20.39
C LEU A 587 28.85 -25.21 -20.75
N GLU A 588 29.68 -25.50 -19.75
CA GLU A 588 31.09 -25.89 -19.96
C GLU A 588 31.22 -27.17 -20.78
N GLU A 589 30.39 -28.18 -20.51
CA GLU A 589 30.35 -29.41 -21.30
C GLU A 589 29.90 -29.16 -22.75
N ALA A 590 29.02 -28.17 -22.96
CA ALA A 590 28.47 -27.87 -24.27
C ALA A 590 29.40 -26.99 -25.14
N LYS A 591 30.41 -26.34 -24.57
CA LYS A 591 31.39 -25.53 -25.31
C LYS A 591 32.26 -26.41 -26.19
N ASN A 592 32.40 -26.04 -27.46
CA ASN A 592 33.27 -26.76 -28.39
C ASN A 592 33.88 -25.81 -29.42
N GLU A 593 35.09 -26.13 -29.89
CA GLU A 593 35.78 -25.36 -30.93
C GLU A 593 34.94 -25.28 -32.22
N TYR A 594 34.77 -24.06 -32.71
CA TYR A 594 33.99 -23.74 -33.89
C TYR A 594 34.52 -22.46 -34.54
N GLU A 595 35.61 -22.57 -35.30
CA GLU A 595 36.33 -21.41 -35.90
C GLU A 595 35.45 -20.45 -36.71
N SER A 596 34.42 -20.97 -37.39
CA SER A 596 33.53 -20.15 -38.23
C SER A 596 32.43 -19.41 -37.45
N GLY A 597 32.29 -19.66 -36.14
CA GLY A 597 31.28 -19.03 -35.30
C GLY A 597 31.80 -18.64 -33.94
N SER A 598 30.92 -18.03 -33.17
CA SER A 598 31.15 -17.59 -31.80
C SER A 598 29.87 -17.81 -31.01
N PHE A 599 29.94 -17.76 -29.69
CA PHE A 599 28.74 -17.70 -28.86
C PHE A 599 28.72 -16.43 -28.03
N ALA A 600 27.52 -15.93 -27.76
CA ALA A 600 27.28 -14.83 -26.84
C ALA A 600 26.51 -15.33 -25.62
N LEU A 601 26.83 -14.75 -24.46
CA LEU A 601 26.10 -14.93 -23.22
C LEU A 601 25.25 -13.67 -22.93
N VAL A 602 23.98 -13.88 -22.62
CA VAL A 602 23.00 -12.81 -22.35
C VAL A 602 22.35 -13.06 -21.01
N ASP A 603 22.34 -12.06 -20.12
CA ASP A 603 21.56 -12.11 -18.89
C ASP A 603 20.07 -11.94 -19.23
N VAL A 604 19.25 -12.91 -18.84
CA VAL A 604 17.81 -12.94 -19.11
C VAL A 604 16.97 -12.82 -17.84
N ARG A 605 17.60 -12.53 -16.69
CA ARG A 605 16.89 -12.34 -15.42
C ARG A 605 15.89 -11.20 -15.54
N ASP A 606 14.75 -11.38 -14.89
CA ASP A 606 13.63 -10.42 -14.87
C ASP A 606 12.92 -10.19 -16.22
N TYR A 607 13.37 -10.86 -17.30
CA TYR A 607 12.73 -10.83 -18.61
C TYR A 607 11.90 -12.09 -18.88
N LYS A 608 10.91 -11.95 -19.75
CA LYS A 608 9.91 -12.98 -20.07
C LYS A 608 10.09 -13.57 -21.46
N GLN A 609 10.60 -12.79 -22.40
CA GLN A 609 10.93 -13.27 -23.74
C GLN A 609 12.24 -12.66 -24.24
N VAL A 610 12.87 -13.39 -25.17
CA VAL A 610 14.12 -12.98 -25.82
C VAL A 610 14.05 -13.22 -27.31
N ARG A 611 14.59 -12.27 -28.08
CA ARG A 611 14.76 -12.36 -29.53
C ARG A 611 16.24 -12.22 -29.88
N PHE A 612 16.82 -13.23 -30.53
CA PHE A 612 18.26 -13.35 -30.76
C PHE A 612 18.55 -13.96 -32.14
N PRO A 613 19.74 -13.74 -32.75
CA PRO A 613 20.08 -14.33 -34.03
C PRO A 613 20.27 -15.85 -33.90
N GLY A 614 19.61 -16.61 -34.77
CA GLY A 614 19.70 -18.07 -34.78
C GLY A 614 20.77 -18.59 -35.74
N LEU A 615 21.18 -19.84 -35.48
CA LEU A 615 22.07 -20.63 -36.31
C LEU A 615 21.40 -21.97 -36.65
N ALA A 616 21.13 -22.20 -37.93
CA ALA A 616 20.74 -23.51 -38.40
C ALA A 616 21.98 -24.39 -38.57
N SER A 617 22.18 -25.28 -37.61
CA SER A 617 23.28 -26.24 -37.57
C SER A 617 22.80 -27.59 -37.05
N THR A 618 23.41 -28.66 -37.53
CA THR A 618 23.19 -30.01 -37.00
C THR A 618 23.87 -30.21 -35.64
N LEU A 619 24.84 -29.36 -35.27
CA LEU A 619 25.67 -29.53 -34.06
C LEU A 619 25.51 -28.40 -33.04
N TYR A 620 25.28 -27.17 -33.51
CA TYR A 620 25.29 -25.96 -32.67
C TYR A 620 23.91 -25.30 -32.58
N GLY A 621 23.67 -24.53 -31.52
CA GLY A 621 22.41 -23.84 -31.29
C GLY A 621 22.47 -22.88 -30.10
N ALA A 622 21.37 -22.79 -29.35
CA ALA A 622 21.29 -21.99 -28.12
C ALA A 622 20.81 -22.83 -26.92
N ALA A 623 21.19 -22.39 -25.72
CA ALA A 623 20.82 -23.02 -24.45
C ALA A 623 20.53 -21.96 -23.39
N PHE A 624 19.46 -22.17 -22.63
CA PHE A 624 19.18 -21.42 -21.41
C PHE A 624 19.84 -22.13 -20.23
N ILE A 625 20.46 -21.37 -19.33
CA ILE A 625 21.21 -21.91 -18.18
C ILE A 625 20.82 -21.19 -16.90
N ASP A 626 20.95 -21.89 -15.76
CA ASP A 626 20.80 -21.32 -14.42
C ASP A 626 22.10 -20.73 -13.87
N ASP A 627 22.06 -20.17 -12.66
CA ASP A 627 23.20 -19.56 -11.98
C ASP A 627 24.35 -20.54 -11.66
N THR A 628 24.10 -21.85 -11.76
CA THR A 628 25.12 -22.89 -11.57
C THR A 628 25.78 -23.31 -12.89
N GLY A 629 25.32 -22.76 -14.03
CA GLY A 629 25.77 -23.13 -15.37
C GLY A 629 25.11 -24.40 -15.92
N LYS A 630 24.06 -24.91 -15.27
CA LYS A 630 23.31 -26.07 -15.73
C LYS A 630 22.32 -25.66 -16.82
N ILE A 631 22.18 -26.49 -17.85
CA ILE A 631 21.26 -26.25 -18.96
C ILE A 631 19.82 -26.58 -18.54
N VAL A 632 18.96 -25.56 -18.64
CA VAL A 632 17.52 -25.61 -18.33
C VAL A 632 16.72 -26.01 -19.56
N SER A 633 17.05 -25.43 -20.71
CA SER A 633 16.40 -25.75 -21.99
C SER A 633 17.30 -25.40 -23.19
N ARG A 634 16.89 -25.82 -24.40
CA ARG A 634 17.64 -25.62 -25.64
C ARG A 634 16.74 -25.11 -26.75
N VAL A 635 17.31 -24.27 -27.61
CA VAL A 635 16.64 -23.75 -28.80
C VAL A 635 17.48 -24.08 -30.02
N SER A 636 16.85 -24.63 -31.06
CA SER A 636 17.52 -24.93 -32.31
C SER A 636 16.57 -24.81 -33.49
N VAL A 637 17.13 -24.51 -34.65
CA VAL A 637 16.40 -24.31 -35.90
C VAL A 637 17.09 -25.09 -37.03
N SER A 638 16.35 -25.38 -38.10
CA SER A 638 16.86 -26.07 -39.29
C SER A 638 16.56 -25.26 -40.56
N ASN A 639 17.28 -25.55 -41.64
CA ASN A 639 17.07 -24.89 -42.94
C ASN A 639 15.75 -25.28 -43.63
N ALA A 640 15.02 -26.26 -43.10
CA ALA A 640 13.84 -26.83 -43.78
C ALA A 640 12.71 -25.81 -44.05
N ASN A 641 12.68 -24.71 -43.30
CA ASN A 641 11.62 -23.69 -43.37
C ASN A 641 12.09 -22.36 -43.98
N GLY A 642 13.12 -22.40 -44.84
CA GLY A 642 13.67 -21.18 -45.44
C GLY A 642 14.46 -20.30 -44.47
N PHE A 643 14.85 -20.84 -43.31
CA PHE A 643 15.70 -20.14 -42.34
C PHE A 643 17.10 -19.92 -42.90
N ILE A 644 17.58 -18.69 -42.80
CA ILE A 644 18.94 -18.29 -43.19
C ILE A 644 19.68 -17.87 -41.93
N ASN A 645 20.93 -18.32 -41.77
CA ASN A 645 21.74 -17.97 -40.60
C ASN A 645 21.84 -16.46 -40.42
N GLY A 646 21.58 -15.99 -39.20
CA GLY A 646 21.44 -14.56 -38.88
C GLY A 646 19.98 -14.08 -38.80
N MET A 647 19.01 -14.86 -39.30
CA MET A 647 17.60 -14.62 -38.99
C MET A 647 17.35 -14.77 -37.49
N TYR A 648 16.41 -13.99 -36.97
CA TYR A 648 16.11 -13.99 -35.55
C TYR A 648 15.17 -15.11 -35.16
N LEU A 649 15.43 -15.69 -34.00
CA LEU A 649 14.51 -16.54 -33.25
C LEU A 649 13.94 -15.70 -32.11
N PHE A 650 12.68 -15.93 -31.73
CA PHE A 650 12.12 -15.40 -30.50
C PHE A 650 11.49 -16.53 -29.71
N CYS A 651 11.63 -16.49 -28.39
CA CYS A 651 11.03 -17.50 -27.50
C CYS A 651 10.90 -16.96 -26.07
N ALA A 652 10.06 -17.62 -25.28
CA ALA A 652 9.94 -17.34 -23.85
C ALA A 652 11.22 -17.73 -23.08
N VAL A 653 11.51 -16.98 -22.02
CA VAL A 653 12.57 -17.30 -21.05
C VAL A 653 12.04 -18.39 -20.10
N PRO A 654 12.67 -19.58 -20.03
CA PRO A 654 12.22 -20.65 -19.15
C PRO A 654 12.35 -20.27 -17.67
N ALA A 655 11.43 -20.77 -16.83
CA ALA A 655 11.53 -20.60 -15.39
C ALA A 655 12.86 -21.16 -14.85
N GLY A 656 13.55 -20.37 -14.03
CA GLY A 656 14.85 -20.73 -13.46
C GLY A 656 16.06 -20.50 -14.36
N ALA A 657 15.88 -20.03 -15.60
CA ALA A 657 16.98 -19.59 -16.44
C ALA A 657 17.46 -18.19 -16.01
N THR A 658 18.77 -18.00 -15.95
CA THR A 658 19.41 -16.70 -15.67
C THR A 658 20.23 -16.20 -16.85
N PHE A 659 20.74 -17.09 -17.70
CA PHE A 659 21.40 -16.69 -18.95
C PHE A 659 20.90 -17.45 -20.18
N LEU A 660 21.01 -16.80 -21.34
CA LEU A 660 20.94 -17.42 -22.67
C LEU A 660 22.34 -17.44 -23.28
N ALA A 661 22.82 -18.63 -23.63
CA ALA A 661 24.02 -18.82 -24.44
C ALA A 661 23.62 -19.23 -25.85
N PHE A 662 23.91 -18.41 -26.87
CA PHE A 662 23.54 -18.70 -28.26
C PHE A 662 24.73 -18.64 -29.21
N THR A 663 24.79 -19.59 -30.15
CA THR A 663 25.82 -19.64 -31.19
C THR A 663 25.39 -18.86 -32.43
N PHE A 664 26.29 -18.08 -33.02
CA PHE A 664 26.08 -17.38 -34.28
C PHE A 664 27.30 -17.53 -35.21
N LEU A 665 27.10 -17.34 -36.52
CA LEU A 665 28.19 -17.35 -37.51
C LEU A 665 28.90 -15.99 -37.55
N ASN A 666 30.23 -15.99 -37.58
CA ASN A 666 31.00 -14.75 -37.64
C ASN A 666 30.80 -13.98 -38.96
N SER A 667 30.42 -14.70 -40.03
CA SER A 667 30.10 -14.12 -41.34
C SER A 667 28.69 -13.57 -41.45
N ALA A 668 27.81 -13.82 -40.47
CA ALA A 668 26.43 -13.35 -40.48
C ALA A 668 26.29 -12.15 -39.53
N ALA A 669 26.05 -10.96 -40.09
CA ALA A 669 25.79 -9.77 -39.29
C ALA A 669 24.42 -9.86 -38.62
N PHE A 670 24.33 -9.36 -37.38
CA PHE A 670 23.07 -9.12 -36.68
C PHE A 670 23.17 -7.85 -35.86
N ASP A 671 22.05 -7.17 -35.67
CA ASP A 671 22.02 -5.83 -35.06
C ASP A 671 22.05 -5.85 -33.52
N PHE A 672 21.18 -6.66 -32.88
CA PHE A 672 21.04 -6.67 -31.42
C PHE A 672 20.42 -7.98 -30.90
N VAL A 673 20.36 -8.15 -29.59
CA VAL A 673 19.45 -9.08 -28.89
C VAL A 673 18.38 -8.25 -28.19
N LEU A 674 17.12 -8.63 -28.32
CA LEU A 674 16.00 -7.94 -27.66
C LEU A 674 15.51 -8.76 -26.48
N LEU A 675 15.41 -8.13 -25.31
CA LEU A 675 14.79 -8.68 -24.11
C LEU A 675 13.53 -7.90 -23.80
N THR A 676 12.46 -8.56 -23.37
CA THR A 676 11.20 -7.91 -22.99
C THR A 676 10.61 -8.50 -21.71
N THR A 677 9.98 -7.64 -20.93
CA THR A 677 9.23 -7.99 -19.72
C THR A 677 7.79 -8.44 -20.03
N SER A 678 7.35 -8.31 -21.29
CA SER A 678 6.03 -8.76 -21.72
C SER A 678 5.98 -10.28 -21.91
N GLU A 679 4.89 -10.90 -21.48
CA GLU A 679 4.56 -12.30 -21.78
C GLU A 679 3.81 -12.45 -23.11
N SER A 680 3.33 -11.36 -23.69
CA SER A 680 2.60 -11.32 -24.97
C SER A 680 3.57 -11.40 -26.16
N VAL A 681 3.18 -12.16 -27.19
CA VAL A 681 3.96 -12.41 -28.43
C VAL A 681 3.99 -11.22 -29.37
#